data_AF-A0A158P4V8-F1
#
_entry.id   AF-A0A158P4V8-F1
#
_cell.length_a   1.000
_cell.length_b   1.000
_cell.length_c   1.000
_cell.angle_alpha   90.00
_cell.angle_beta   90.00
_cell.angle_gamma   90.00
#
_symmetry.space_group_name_H-M   'P 1'
#
loop_
_entity.id
_entity.type
_entity.pdbx_description
1 polymer ?
#
loop_
_entity_poly.entity_id
_entity_poly.type
_entity_poly.pdbx_seq_one_letter_code
_entity_poly.pdbx_strand_id
1 'polypeptide(L)'
;MLIHLLIWTFQFCLLIQKSYSFRNPKHDSLFYYKSRDSVFLTNPENHTTSYGIYVAGQTITVDIPTSVVNVFDILNWKVVNLKRKRLMFVHQNKPYILINQENIREMAYSGKLRGSIIAFGDNEALHVPTIFNPSLTKPIPDWNYIELLHFDVKNEKVSVLRSLPWLKDDWEFIIEWNMTDYIHFDNKLYLLIKRSILNDDQAVTQEISIIRLCLDKGRELISSAIEIHFTQEAFESNKIIDLLFVFLFKPFYNETNRYQVHTTQLQPSSNTKFYHVYYIDHFVSLFEETANACASSSDDITLLRHHLRSEVVKCKKTSYKSCSNKENIVPSRDVNLDVTGKLSTPLNARYNLRVTVPYKIEFVALPYPFDAASILMHDKPFIFSDICEYYEARPPRCMDIGLHSISSDINQFGEANFHTNKRPYGALFVTKEFNQTFFIPTKACSNLKTCTQCIMYGLYFDCIWSNSICARDDQPKNKATLTVDNCFKIINISLLIFDSSAPTILTIELDKPLITASQEYLIIQAGDNRCTNITMNGAFINCSMDLTESGEFNIDVSLRSDRYADTSIISAVSSDKVHIFASDSDYTLIIILVLFLWLIINSFAFIFYYGKCNKEHLNRSKKVSRPRKVRRFVGTHSDKKFIKFFDSKKISSITRVSARIVSPTMGALDKSAITNKPSSEQGSLWRTMPSEPRKMHPRRKLL
;
A
#
# COMPACT_ATOMS: atom_id res chain seq x y z
N MET A 1 16.96 37.10 -2.85
CA MET A 1 15.56 36.71 -2.56
C MET A 1 15.13 35.51 -3.40
N LEU A 2 15.08 35.62 -4.75
CA LEU A 2 14.63 34.55 -5.65
C LEU A 2 15.31 33.17 -5.43
N ILE A 3 16.64 33.15 -5.22
CA ILE A 3 17.39 31.91 -4.95
C ILE A 3 16.94 31.22 -3.66
N HIS A 4 16.72 31.98 -2.58
CA HIS A 4 16.18 31.43 -1.33
C HIS A 4 14.75 30.92 -1.52
N LEU A 5 13.94 31.60 -2.32
CA LEU A 5 12.59 31.15 -2.66
C LEU A 5 12.63 29.81 -3.39
N LEU A 6 13.44 29.68 -4.45
CA LEU A 6 13.61 28.42 -5.19
C LEU A 6 14.15 27.28 -4.32
N ILE A 7 15.17 27.54 -3.48
CA ILE A 7 15.68 26.54 -2.53
C ILE A 7 14.59 26.13 -1.53
N TRP A 8 13.78 27.08 -1.04
CA TRP A 8 12.64 26.78 -0.17
C TRP A 8 11.56 25.98 -0.90
N THR A 9 11.18 26.33 -2.13
CA THR A 9 10.22 25.56 -2.93
C THR A 9 10.74 24.15 -3.19
N PHE A 10 12.03 23.99 -3.50
CA PHE A 10 12.65 22.69 -3.74
C PHE A 10 12.70 21.83 -2.48
N GLN A 11 13.14 22.42 -1.36
CA GLN A 11 13.10 21.78 -0.05
C GLN A 11 11.66 21.43 0.34
N PHE A 12 10.68 22.29 0.07
CA PHE A 12 9.27 22.06 0.35
C PHE A 12 8.71 20.92 -0.51
N CYS A 13 9.00 20.86 -1.82
CA CYS A 13 8.61 19.74 -2.69
C CYS A 13 9.25 18.41 -2.25
N LEU A 14 10.51 18.41 -1.84
CA LEU A 14 11.18 17.22 -1.28
C LEU A 14 10.67 16.86 0.13
N LEU A 15 10.28 17.86 0.93
CA LEU A 15 9.69 17.68 2.25
C LEU A 15 8.27 17.10 2.14
N ILE A 16 7.48 17.48 1.13
CA ILE A 16 6.16 16.88 0.85
C ILE A 16 6.29 15.37 0.61
N GLN A 17 7.28 14.93 -0.18
CA GLN A 17 7.55 13.49 -0.36
C GLN A 17 8.09 12.80 0.91
N LYS A 18 8.70 13.54 1.85
CA LYS A 18 9.15 13.01 3.15
C LYS A 18 8.09 13.09 4.27
N SER A 19 7.06 13.93 4.15
CA SER A 19 6.03 14.08 5.17
C SER A 19 5.02 12.94 5.16
N TYR A 20 4.82 12.30 4.01
CA TYR A 20 4.04 11.07 3.89
C TYR A 20 4.97 9.87 4.15
N SER A 21 4.91 9.33 5.37
CA SER A 21 5.86 8.31 5.88
C SER A 21 5.95 7.04 5.04
N PHE A 22 4.79 6.62 4.52
CA PHE A 22 4.62 5.46 3.66
C PHE A 22 3.92 5.94 2.39
N ARG A 23 4.26 5.33 1.26
CA ARG A 23 3.55 5.58 0.00
C ARG A 23 2.17 4.92 0.06
N ASN A 24 1.12 5.57 -0.44
CA ASN A 24 -0.18 4.92 -0.63
C ASN A 24 0.01 3.62 -1.43
N PRO A 25 -0.30 2.45 -0.85
CA PRO A 25 -0.10 1.17 -1.53
C PRO A 25 -1.08 1.03 -2.68
N LYS A 26 -0.55 0.79 -3.88
CA LYS A 26 -1.34 0.27 -5.01
C LYS A 26 -1.40 -1.24 -4.81
N HIS A 27 -2.52 -1.74 -4.30
CA HIS A 27 -2.66 -3.15 -3.95
C HIS A 27 -2.89 -4.05 -5.18
N ASP A 28 -2.59 -5.34 -5.04
CA ASP A 28 -2.91 -6.36 -6.04
C ASP A 28 -4.41 -6.70 -5.99
N SER A 29 -4.99 -7.15 -7.11
CA SER A 29 -6.42 -7.40 -7.28
C SER A 29 -7.06 -8.25 -6.17
N LEU A 30 -6.42 -9.36 -5.77
CA LEU A 30 -6.87 -10.23 -4.66
C LEU A 30 -6.90 -9.52 -3.30
N PHE A 31 -6.06 -8.52 -3.11
CA PHE A 31 -5.87 -7.83 -1.84
C PHE A 31 -6.29 -6.35 -1.89
N TYR A 32 -7.05 -5.94 -2.91
CA TYR A 32 -7.47 -4.55 -3.18
C TYR A 32 -8.51 -3.98 -2.17
N TYR A 33 -9.05 -4.83 -1.29
CA TYR A 33 -9.91 -4.39 -0.18
C TYR A 33 -9.40 -4.82 1.20
N LYS A 34 -8.64 -5.92 1.28
CA LYS A 34 -8.13 -6.46 2.54
C LYS A 34 -6.91 -7.35 2.30
N SER A 35 -5.85 -7.15 3.07
CA SER A 35 -4.62 -7.97 3.01
C SER A 35 -4.60 -8.98 4.17
N ARG A 36 -5.11 -10.19 3.92
CA ARG A 36 -5.40 -11.18 4.98
C ARG A 36 -4.15 -11.84 5.53
N ASP A 37 -3.46 -12.56 4.67
CA ASP A 37 -2.25 -13.30 4.97
C ASP A 37 -1.07 -12.63 4.26
N SER A 38 -0.05 -12.26 5.02
CA SER A 38 1.17 -11.66 4.45
C SER A 38 2.08 -12.70 3.79
N VAL A 39 1.86 -13.99 4.07
CA VAL A 39 2.68 -15.10 3.58
C VAL A 39 1.79 -16.18 2.98
N PHE A 40 2.22 -16.75 1.86
CA PHE A 40 1.53 -17.81 1.13
C PHE A 40 2.54 -18.81 0.56
N LEU A 41 2.09 -20.03 0.26
CA LEU A 41 2.94 -21.06 -0.36
C LEU A 41 3.02 -20.82 -1.87
N THR A 42 4.23 -20.77 -2.43
CA THR A 42 4.41 -20.67 -3.89
C THR A 42 4.09 -21.98 -4.60
N ASN A 43 4.26 -23.10 -3.90
CA ASN A 43 3.81 -24.41 -4.31
C ASN A 43 3.12 -25.10 -3.11
N PRO A 44 1.78 -25.10 -3.05
CA PRO A 44 1.02 -25.70 -1.94
C PRO A 44 0.77 -27.21 -2.12
N GLU A 45 1.09 -27.79 -3.28
CA GLU A 45 0.88 -29.21 -3.59
C GLU A 45 2.14 -30.05 -3.31
N ASN A 46 3.32 -29.44 -3.40
CA ASN A 46 4.59 -30.05 -3.07
C ASN A 46 5.34 -29.13 -2.10
N HIS A 47 5.48 -29.56 -0.84
CA HIS A 47 6.01 -28.77 0.29
C HIS A 47 7.42 -28.21 0.05
N THR A 48 7.52 -27.11 -0.69
CA THR A 48 8.78 -26.37 -0.84
C THR A 48 9.01 -25.47 0.36
N THR A 49 10.28 -25.26 0.72
CA THR A 49 10.70 -24.22 1.67
C THR A 49 10.54 -22.80 1.12
N SER A 50 9.79 -22.58 0.02
CA SER A 50 9.72 -21.32 -0.70
C SER A 50 8.37 -20.63 -0.48
N TYR A 51 8.43 -19.43 0.09
CA TYR A 51 7.27 -18.67 0.53
C TYR A 51 7.15 -17.38 -0.27
N GLY A 52 5.94 -17.09 -0.72
CA GLY A 52 5.58 -15.79 -1.26
C GLY A 52 5.23 -14.86 -0.10
N ILE A 53 5.87 -13.70 -0.03
CA ILE A 53 5.62 -12.68 0.99
C ILE A 53 5.06 -11.45 0.31
N TYR A 54 3.87 -11.02 0.72
CA TYR A 54 3.18 -9.84 0.22
C TYR A 54 3.02 -8.79 1.33
N VAL A 55 3.43 -7.56 1.01
CA VAL A 55 3.21 -6.37 1.84
C VAL A 55 2.93 -5.19 0.91
N ALA A 56 1.83 -4.48 1.14
CA ALA A 56 1.57 -3.15 0.58
C ALA A 56 1.73 -3.01 -0.95
N GLY A 57 1.20 -3.97 -1.72
CA GLY A 57 1.27 -3.93 -3.20
C GLY A 57 2.57 -4.47 -3.79
N GLN A 58 3.46 -5.06 -2.99
CA GLN A 58 4.71 -5.66 -3.43
C GLN A 58 4.78 -7.12 -2.95
N THR A 59 5.35 -7.99 -3.80
CA THR A 59 5.55 -9.42 -3.49
C THR A 59 7.00 -9.81 -3.73
N ILE A 60 7.57 -10.61 -2.83
CA ILE A 60 8.86 -11.29 -3.02
C ILE A 60 8.70 -12.80 -2.77
N THR A 61 9.67 -13.58 -3.25
CA THR A 61 9.82 -15.00 -2.88
C THR A 61 11.03 -15.15 -1.97
N VAL A 62 10.88 -15.90 -0.87
CA VAL A 62 11.93 -16.13 0.13
C VAL A 62 11.90 -17.59 0.57
N ASP A 63 13.08 -18.19 0.58
CA ASP A 63 13.27 -19.59 0.95
C ASP A 63 13.64 -19.68 2.44
N ILE A 64 12.80 -20.32 3.25
CA ILE A 64 12.96 -20.45 4.70
C ILE A 64 12.93 -21.96 5.04
N PRO A 65 14.05 -22.56 5.47
CA PRO A 65 14.08 -23.98 5.82
C PRO A 65 13.14 -24.31 6.98
N THR A 66 12.49 -25.46 6.93
CA THR A 66 11.62 -25.96 8.03
C THR A 66 12.38 -26.21 9.34
N SER A 67 13.70 -26.31 9.29
CA SER A 67 14.59 -26.36 10.46
C SER A 67 14.71 -25.03 11.21
N VAL A 68 14.31 -23.91 10.62
CA VAL A 68 14.32 -22.58 11.24
C VAL A 68 13.00 -22.30 11.95
N VAL A 69 11.89 -22.64 11.29
CA VAL A 69 10.52 -22.46 11.78
C VAL A 69 9.58 -23.32 10.93
N ASN A 70 8.48 -23.79 11.52
CA ASN A 70 7.51 -24.64 10.85
C ASN A 70 6.59 -23.86 9.88
N VAL A 71 5.92 -24.57 8.98
CA VAL A 71 5.05 -23.97 7.93
C VAL A 71 3.88 -23.20 8.55
N PHE A 72 3.26 -23.78 9.58
CA PHE A 72 2.11 -23.22 10.28
C PHE A 72 2.41 -21.82 10.86
N ASP A 73 3.53 -21.66 11.54
CA ASP A 73 3.91 -20.39 12.18
C ASP A 73 4.25 -19.34 11.11
N ILE A 74 4.98 -19.71 10.05
CA ILE A 74 5.31 -18.81 8.92
C ILE A 74 4.05 -18.20 8.28
N LEU A 75 3.03 -19.02 7.99
CA LEU A 75 1.78 -18.54 7.38
C LEU A 75 0.97 -17.62 8.33
N ASN A 76 1.22 -17.71 9.64
CA ASN A 76 0.65 -16.84 10.65
C ASN A 76 1.51 -15.59 10.96
N TRP A 77 2.52 -15.27 10.13
CA TRP A 77 3.29 -14.03 10.26
C TRP A 77 2.55 -12.83 9.63
N LYS A 78 2.45 -11.73 10.38
CA LYS A 78 2.07 -10.42 9.83
C LYS A 78 3.35 -9.66 9.48
N VAL A 79 3.77 -9.76 8.22
CA VAL A 79 5.06 -9.24 7.75
C VAL A 79 4.95 -7.74 7.48
N VAL A 80 5.95 -6.98 7.91
CA VAL A 80 5.97 -5.50 7.88
C VAL A 80 6.90 -4.94 6.80
N ASN A 81 7.85 -5.73 6.29
CA ASN A 81 8.75 -5.31 5.22
C ASN A 81 9.13 -6.46 4.25
N LEU A 82 9.75 -6.10 3.12
CA LEU A 82 10.17 -7.05 2.07
C LEU A 82 11.70 -7.11 1.92
N LYS A 83 12.45 -6.79 2.98
CA LYS A 83 13.92 -6.87 2.94
C LYS A 83 14.35 -8.31 3.14
N ARG A 84 14.45 -9.11 2.06
CA ARG A 84 14.76 -10.57 2.08
C ARG A 84 15.71 -11.00 3.21
N LYS A 85 16.90 -10.40 3.32
CA LYS A 85 17.93 -10.74 4.34
C LYS A 85 17.62 -10.31 5.80
N ARG A 86 16.65 -9.43 6.03
CA ARG A 86 16.25 -8.87 7.34
C ARG A 86 14.74 -8.58 7.32
N LEU A 87 13.96 -9.65 7.21
CA LEU A 87 12.49 -9.58 7.21
C LEU A 87 12.00 -9.31 8.62
N MET A 88 11.03 -8.42 8.78
CA MET A 88 10.44 -8.12 10.08
C MET A 88 8.95 -8.44 10.06
N PHE A 89 8.46 -9.03 11.13
CA PHE A 89 7.10 -9.52 11.23
C PHE A 89 6.60 -9.49 12.67
N VAL A 90 5.28 -9.51 12.84
CA VAL A 90 4.63 -9.75 14.13
C VAL A 90 4.07 -11.17 14.12
N HIS A 91 4.32 -11.91 15.20
CA HIS A 91 3.77 -13.25 15.42
C HIS A 91 3.55 -13.44 16.94
N GLN A 92 2.47 -14.13 17.34
CA GLN A 92 2.14 -14.38 18.76
C GLN A 92 2.23 -13.12 19.66
N ASN A 93 1.77 -11.97 19.17
CA ASN A 93 1.79 -10.66 19.84
C ASN A 93 3.19 -10.07 20.15
N LYS A 94 4.23 -10.55 19.45
CA LYS A 94 5.62 -10.09 19.58
C LYS A 94 6.22 -9.70 18.21
N PRO A 95 7.08 -8.67 18.15
CA PRO A 95 7.80 -8.33 16.93
C PRO A 95 9.09 -9.15 16.80
N TYR A 96 9.38 -9.63 15.60
CA TYR A 96 10.54 -10.46 15.28
C TYR A 96 11.25 -9.99 14.01
N ILE A 97 12.53 -10.36 13.91
CA ILE A 97 13.35 -10.20 12.72
C ILE A 97 13.95 -11.55 12.30
N LEU A 98 13.74 -11.95 11.05
CA LEU A 98 14.39 -13.09 10.39
C LEU A 98 15.62 -12.58 9.63
N ILE A 99 16.79 -13.01 10.10
CA ILE A 99 18.11 -12.63 9.57
C ILE A 99 18.63 -13.76 8.67
N ASN A 100 18.97 -13.40 7.43
CA ASN A 100 19.51 -14.28 6.38
C ASN A 100 18.71 -15.56 6.11
N GLN A 101 17.41 -15.59 6.42
CA GLN A 101 16.55 -16.79 6.35
C GLN A 101 16.95 -17.93 7.31
N GLU A 102 17.87 -17.70 8.23
CA GLU A 102 18.46 -18.72 9.13
C GLU A 102 18.09 -18.51 10.60
N ASN A 103 18.01 -17.25 11.05
CA ASN A 103 17.95 -16.91 12.47
C ASN A 103 16.78 -15.96 12.76
N ILE A 104 15.87 -16.35 13.64
CA ILE A 104 14.78 -15.49 14.13
C ILE A 104 15.21 -14.88 15.47
N ARG A 105 15.01 -13.57 15.65
CA ARG A 105 15.25 -12.85 16.91
C ARG A 105 14.07 -11.97 17.27
N GLU A 106 13.76 -11.86 18.55
CA GLU A 106 12.76 -10.92 19.06
C GLU A 106 13.32 -9.49 18.99
N MET A 107 12.52 -8.55 18.49
CA MET A 107 12.87 -7.14 18.43
C MET A 107 12.50 -6.44 19.73
N ALA A 108 13.31 -5.45 20.14
CA ALA A 108 13.04 -4.68 21.35
C ALA A 108 11.76 -3.84 21.20
N TYR A 109 10.76 -4.09 22.04
CA TYR A 109 9.54 -3.28 22.15
C TYR A 109 9.09 -3.20 23.61
N SER A 110 8.68 -2.01 24.06
CA SER A 110 8.24 -1.76 25.44
C SER A 110 6.74 -1.96 25.67
N GLY A 111 5.95 -2.06 24.60
CA GLY A 111 4.51 -2.32 24.66
C GLY A 111 4.17 -3.80 24.48
N LYS A 112 2.87 -4.09 24.27
CA LYS A 112 2.37 -5.43 23.91
C LYS A 112 1.62 -5.31 22.57
N LEU A 113 2.01 -6.10 21.56
CA LEU A 113 1.33 -6.11 20.25
C LEU A 113 0.12 -7.06 20.26
N ARG A 114 -0.75 -6.91 21.27
CA ARG A 114 -1.99 -7.69 21.38
C ARG A 114 -3.06 -7.05 20.52
N GLY A 115 -3.43 -7.68 19.42
CA GLY A 115 -4.53 -7.26 18.55
C GLY A 115 -4.16 -7.23 17.08
N SER A 116 -4.87 -6.40 16.32
CA SER A 116 -4.79 -6.36 14.87
C SER A 116 -3.60 -5.51 14.39
N ILE A 117 -2.84 -6.05 13.43
CA ILE A 117 -1.69 -5.39 12.78
C ILE A 117 -1.97 -5.28 11.28
N ILE A 118 -1.89 -4.05 10.74
CA ILE A 118 -2.04 -3.74 9.31
C ILE A 118 -0.73 -3.13 8.81
N ALA A 119 0.03 -3.85 7.99
CA ALA A 119 1.31 -3.38 7.46
C ALA A 119 1.10 -2.44 6.25
N PHE A 120 1.75 -1.27 6.28
CA PHE A 120 1.72 -0.30 5.17
C PHE A 120 2.94 -0.37 4.25
N GLY A 121 3.87 -1.29 4.53
CA GLY A 121 5.19 -1.29 3.90
C GLY A 121 6.12 -0.28 4.57
N ASP A 122 7.24 0.04 3.92
CA ASP A 122 8.23 1.03 4.39
C ASP A 122 8.72 0.86 5.86
N ASN A 123 8.55 -0.34 6.42
CA ASN A 123 8.81 -0.69 7.83
C ASN A 123 7.83 -0.06 8.84
N GLU A 124 6.61 0.25 8.41
CA GLU A 124 5.54 0.82 9.24
C GLU A 124 4.26 -0.03 9.22
N ALA A 125 3.54 -0.02 10.34
CA ALA A 125 2.28 -0.74 10.50
C ALA A 125 1.33 -0.01 11.46
N LEU A 126 0.03 -0.08 11.20
CA LEU A 126 -0.99 0.26 12.17
C LEU A 126 -1.19 -0.91 13.14
N HIS A 127 -1.26 -0.60 14.43
CA HIS A 127 -1.67 -1.52 15.48
C HIS A 127 -2.95 -0.98 16.13
N VAL A 128 -3.95 -1.84 16.24
CA VAL A 128 -5.20 -1.55 16.97
C VAL A 128 -5.27 -2.56 18.12
N PRO A 129 -4.96 -2.13 19.36
CA PRO A 129 -4.89 -3.05 20.49
C PRO A 129 -6.24 -3.73 20.77
N THR A 130 -6.21 -5.03 21.05
CA THR A 130 -7.35 -5.78 21.59
C THR A 130 -7.31 -5.72 23.11
N ILE A 131 -8.42 -5.26 23.68
CA ILE A 131 -8.60 -4.92 25.09
C ILE A 131 -9.79 -5.70 25.63
N PHE A 132 -9.58 -6.30 26.80
CA PHE A 132 -10.61 -6.99 27.58
C PHE A 132 -10.35 -6.72 29.06
N ASN A 133 -11.18 -5.90 29.67
CA ASN A 133 -11.06 -5.37 31.03
C ASN A 133 -12.40 -5.51 31.80
N PRO A 134 -12.93 -6.75 31.97
CA PRO A 134 -14.22 -6.97 32.62
C PRO A 134 -14.25 -6.55 34.10
N SER A 135 -13.07 -6.41 34.73
CA SER A 135 -12.92 -5.93 36.11
C SER A 135 -12.73 -4.42 36.21
N LEU A 136 -12.76 -3.69 35.09
CA LEU A 136 -12.54 -2.24 35.01
C LEU A 136 -11.32 -1.81 35.85
N THR A 137 -10.20 -2.49 35.64
CA THR A 137 -8.95 -2.20 36.35
C THR A 137 -8.05 -1.30 35.51
N LYS A 138 -7.30 -0.39 36.16
CA LYS A 138 -6.35 0.45 35.45
C LYS A 138 -5.27 -0.41 34.76
N PRO A 139 -5.07 -0.30 33.44
CA PRO A 139 -4.09 -1.10 32.73
C PRO A 139 -2.65 -0.69 33.05
N ILE A 140 -1.74 -1.67 33.06
CA ILE A 140 -0.29 -1.46 33.18
C ILE A 140 0.42 -2.27 32.07
N PRO A 141 1.10 -1.63 31.10
CA PRO A 141 1.17 -0.18 30.86
C PRO A 141 -0.18 0.40 30.38
N ASP A 142 -0.29 1.73 30.36
CA ASP A 142 -1.43 2.46 29.78
C ASP A 142 -1.67 2.04 28.31
N TRP A 143 -2.93 2.09 27.87
CA TRP A 143 -3.35 1.67 26.52
C TRP A 143 -3.55 2.84 25.55
N ASN A 144 -3.48 2.54 24.25
CA ASN A 144 -3.84 3.43 23.15
C ASN A 144 -5.02 2.82 22.39
N TYR A 145 -5.87 3.65 21.78
CA TYR A 145 -6.93 3.18 20.88
C TYR A 145 -6.35 2.64 19.56
N ILE A 146 -5.36 3.37 19.02
CA ILE A 146 -4.68 3.11 17.74
C ILE A 146 -3.23 3.59 17.87
N GLU A 147 -2.28 2.81 17.33
CA GLU A 147 -0.85 3.15 17.28
C GLU A 147 -0.32 3.02 15.85
N LEU A 148 0.46 3.99 15.39
CA LEU A 148 1.28 3.86 14.18
C LEU A 148 2.69 3.48 14.62
N LEU A 149 3.13 2.27 14.24
CA LEU A 149 4.40 1.68 14.63
C LEU A 149 5.44 1.82 13.52
N HIS A 150 6.70 2.03 13.92
CA HIS A 150 7.87 1.92 13.06
C HIS A 150 8.79 0.80 13.57
N PHE A 151 9.27 -0.01 12.63
CA PHE A 151 10.17 -1.13 12.88
C PHE A 151 11.57 -0.77 12.37
N ASP A 152 12.48 -0.48 13.28
CA ASP A 152 13.85 -0.11 12.94
C ASP A 152 14.71 -1.36 12.70
N VAL A 153 14.95 -1.65 11.42
CA VAL A 153 15.81 -2.76 10.96
C VAL A 153 17.25 -2.65 11.48
N LYS A 154 17.77 -1.44 11.72
CA LYS A 154 19.17 -1.25 12.14
C LYS A 154 19.32 -1.53 13.63
N ASN A 155 18.43 -0.95 14.43
CA ASN A 155 18.47 -1.02 15.89
C ASN A 155 17.68 -2.21 16.47
N GLU A 156 17.07 -3.04 15.62
CA GLU A 156 16.23 -4.20 15.99
C GLU A 156 15.14 -3.83 17.02
N LYS A 157 14.53 -2.65 16.84
CA LYS A 157 13.60 -2.02 17.78
C LYS A 157 12.29 -1.61 17.11
N VAL A 158 11.17 -1.74 17.82
CA VAL A 158 9.89 -1.15 17.43
C VAL A 158 9.62 0.10 18.27
N SER A 159 9.08 1.14 17.64
CA SER A 159 8.70 2.40 18.31
C SER A 159 7.35 2.92 17.80
N VAL A 160 6.54 3.44 18.70
CA VAL A 160 5.32 4.19 18.34
C VAL A 160 5.72 5.56 17.76
N LEU A 161 5.30 5.85 16.52
CA LEU A 161 5.49 7.16 15.87
C LEU A 161 4.40 8.15 16.25
N ARG A 162 3.15 7.67 16.28
CA ARG A 162 1.93 8.40 16.63
C ARG A 162 0.98 7.43 17.32
N SER A 163 0.13 7.93 18.20
CA SER A 163 -1.01 7.18 18.73
C SER A 163 -2.21 8.07 18.92
N LEU A 164 -3.38 7.43 19.01
CA LEU A 164 -4.57 7.99 19.64
C LEU A 164 -4.61 7.43 21.08
N PRO A 165 -4.07 8.15 22.08
CA PRO A 165 -3.99 7.63 23.43
C PRO A 165 -5.35 7.60 24.11
N TRP A 166 -5.49 6.71 25.09
CA TRP A 166 -6.57 6.81 26.08
C TRP A 166 -6.42 8.09 26.90
N LEU A 167 -7.53 8.64 27.35
CA LEU A 167 -7.51 9.55 28.49
C LEU A 167 -7.33 8.74 29.77
N LYS A 168 -6.89 9.41 30.83
CA LYS A 168 -6.38 8.80 32.07
C LYS A 168 -7.32 7.77 32.73
N ASP A 169 -8.62 7.93 32.51
CA ASP A 169 -9.70 7.26 33.24
C ASP A 169 -10.63 6.45 32.29
N ASP A 170 -10.29 6.32 30.99
CA ASP A 170 -11.13 5.58 30.00
C ASP A 170 -11.26 4.07 30.31
N TRP A 171 -10.38 3.54 31.16
CA TRP A 171 -10.42 2.16 31.66
C TRP A 171 -11.55 1.89 32.65
N GLU A 172 -12.20 2.93 33.18
CA GLU A 172 -13.38 2.84 34.04
C GLU A 172 -14.66 2.55 33.23
N PHE A 173 -14.65 2.82 31.92
CA PHE A 173 -15.82 2.68 31.04
C PHE A 173 -15.68 1.54 30.02
N ILE A 174 -14.48 1.28 29.51
CA ILE A 174 -14.26 0.33 28.41
C ILE A 174 -14.00 -1.09 28.91
N ILE A 175 -14.99 -1.97 28.74
CA ILE A 175 -14.94 -3.39 29.11
C ILE A 175 -14.30 -4.24 28.00
N GLU A 176 -14.67 -3.99 26.74
CA GLU A 176 -14.13 -4.69 25.58
C GLU A 176 -13.87 -3.67 24.46
N TRP A 177 -12.71 -3.74 23.81
CA TRP A 177 -12.43 -3.02 22.57
C TRP A 177 -11.62 -3.95 21.68
N ASN A 178 -12.21 -4.39 20.57
CA ASN A 178 -11.61 -5.39 19.70
C ASN A 178 -11.88 -5.07 18.23
N MET A 179 -10.81 -4.79 17.48
CA MET A 179 -10.88 -4.66 16.03
C MET A 179 -10.93 -6.05 15.38
N THR A 180 -12.12 -6.44 14.91
CA THR A 180 -12.35 -7.74 14.28
C THR A 180 -12.00 -7.72 12.78
N ASP A 181 -12.18 -6.58 12.10
CA ASP A 181 -11.96 -6.47 10.66
C ASP A 181 -11.48 -5.08 10.21
N TYR A 182 -10.92 -5.02 8.99
CA TYR A 182 -10.74 -3.79 8.24
C TYR A 182 -11.01 -3.99 6.75
N ILE A 183 -11.34 -2.88 6.09
CA ILE A 183 -11.44 -2.79 4.63
C ILE A 183 -10.83 -1.48 4.15
N HIS A 184 -10.24 -1.45 2.95
CA HIS A 184 -9.78 -0.21 2.33
C HIS A 184 -10.52 0.08 1.03
N PHE A 185 -10.72 1.37 0.76
CA PHE A 185 -11.31 1.90 -0.46
C PHE A 185 -10.45 3.08 -0.91
N ASP A 186 -9.75 2.92 -2.03
CA ASP A 186 -8.85 3.91 -2.63
C ASP A 186 -7.81 4.45 -1.61
N ASN A 187 -7.94 5.70 -1.15
CA ASN A 187 -7.06 6.32 -0.16
C ASN A 187 -7.58 6.21 1.30
N LYS A 188 -8.63 5.43 1.57
CA LYS A 188 -9.29 5.32 2.88
C LYS A 188 -9.16 3.91 3.46
N LEU A 189 -8.96 3.83 4.77
CA LEU A 189 -8.92 2.60 5.56
C LEU A 189 -10.01 2.67 6.62
N TYR A 190 -10.87 1.66 6.69
CA TYR A 190 -11.98 1.55 7.63
C TYR A 190 -11.70 0.39 8.59
N LEU A 191 -11.76 0.65 9.88
CA LEU A 191 -11.55 -0.30 10.96
C LEU A 191 -12.91 -0.65 11.57
N LEU A 192 -13.24 -1.93 11.63
CA LEU A 192 -14.45 -2.45 12.27
C LEU A 192 -14.11 -2.91 13.68
N ILE A 193 -14.71 -2.24 14.66
CA ILE A 193 -14.42 -2.41 16.08
C ILE A 193 -15.70 -2.83 16.78
N LYS A 194 -15.69 -4.03 17.35
CA LYS A 194 -16.64 -4.40 18.39
C LYS A 194 -16.17 -3.77 19.70
N ARG A 195 -17.06 -3.11 20.43
CA ARG A 195 -16.76 -2.72 21.81
C ARG A 195 -17.92 -2.94 22.76
N SER A 196 -17.63 -2.89 24.05
CA SER A 196 -18.62 -2.90 25.11
C SER A 196 -18.21 -1.90 26.17
N ILE A 197 -19.12 -0.99 26.48
CA ILE A 197 -18.92 0.16 27.36
C ILE A 197 -19.90 0.11 28.52
N LEU A 198 -19.50 0.70 29.64
CA LEU A 198 -20.35 0.96 30.79
C LEU A 198 -20.99 2.34 30.63
N ASN A 199 -22.32 2.40 30.60
CA ASN A 199 -23.06 3.66 30.54
C ASN A 199 -23.30 4.23 31.95
N ASP A 200 -23.83 5.46 32.02
CA ASP A 200 -24.17 6.17 33.28
C ASP A 200 -25.01 5.32 34.26
N ASP A 201 -25.97 4.53 33.75
CA ASP A 201 -26.83 3.64 34.55
C ASP A 201 -26.12 2.36 35.06
N GLN A 202 -24.80 2.26 34.89
CA GLN A 202 -23.97 1.05 35.14
C GLN A 202 -24.39 -0.19 34.31
N ALA A 203 -25.23 0.01 33.29
CA ALA A 203 -25.54 -1.00 32.29
C ALA A 203 -24.39 -1.15 31.29
N VAL A 204 -24.13 -2.38 30.84
CA VAL A 204 -23.14 -2.65 29.78
C VAL A 204 -23.83 -2.63 28.43
N THR A 205 -23.50 -1.66 27.58
CA THR A 205 -23.97 -1.61 26.19
C THR A 205 -22.91 -2.19 25.26
N GLN A 206 -23.32 -3.04 24.31
CA GLN A 206 -22.49 -3.43 23.18
C GLN A 206 -22.81 -2.55 21.97
N GLU A 207 -21.78 -2.14 21.23
CA GLU A 207 -21.93 -1.31 20.05
C GLU A 207 -20.91 -1.70 18.97
N ILE A 208 -21.24 -1.31 17.73
CA ILE A 208 -20.36 -1.46 16.58
C ILE A 208 -19.82 -0.07 16.24
N SER A 209 -18.50 0.07 16.26
CA SER A 209 -17.78 1.28 15.89
C SER A 209 -17.03 1.06 14.57
N ILE A 210 -17.09 2.06 13.68
CA ILE A 210 -16.34 2.07 12.43
C ILE A 210 -15.50 3.33 12.38
N ILE A 211 -14.17 3.16 12.43
CA ILE A 211 -13.22 4.28 12.36
C ILE A 211 -12.59 4.33 10.97
N ARG A 212 -12.78 5.44 10.27
CA ARG A 212 -12.17 5.71 8.97
C ARG A 212 -10.93 6.61 9.11
N LEU A 213 -9.82 6.13 8.57
CA LEU A 213 -8.54 6.81 8.43
C LEU A 213 -8.23 7.09 6.94
N CYS A 214 -7.42 8.10 6.63
CA CYS A 214 -6.98 8.43 5.27
C CYS A 214 -5.49 8.15 5.08
N LEU A 215 -5.18 7.15 4.24
CA LEU A 215 -3.84 6.65 3.95
C LEU A 215 -2.91 7.74 3.37
N ASP A 216 -3.48 8.66 2.60
CA ASP A 216 -2.76 9.79 1.99
C ASP A 216 -2.21 10.84 2.99
N LYS A 217 -2.35 10.61 4.30
CA LYS A 217 -1.77 11.43 5.36
C LYS A 217 -0.49 10.87 5.97
N GLY A 218 -0.08 9.65 5.63
CA GLY A 218 1.18 9.05 6.10
C GLY A 218 1.28 9.06 7.64
N ARG A 219 2.21 9.86 8.20
CA ARG A 219 2.35 9.97 9.68
C ARG A 219 1.10 10.50 10.37
N GLU A 220 0.37 11.39 9.71
CA GLU A 220 -0.83 12.03 10.25
C GLU A 220 -2.10 11.22 9.95
N LEU A 221 -1.97 9.94 9.57
CA LEU A 221 -3.08 9.00 9.38
C LEU A 221 -4.06 9.02 10.55
N ILE A 222 -3.55 8.94 11.78
CA ILE A 222 -4.39 8.89 13.00
C ILE A 222 -5.14 10.22 13.21
N SER A 223 -4.59 11.37 12.82
CA SER A 223 -5.29 12.66 12.93
C SER A 223 -6.33 12.89 11.81
N SER A 224 -6.56 11.92 10.94
CA SER A 224 -7.66 11.93 9.96
C SER A 224 -8.86 11.06 10.37
N ALA A 225 -8.77 10.45 11.57
CA ALA A 225 -9.78 9.56 12.13
C ALA A 225 -11.14 10.24 12.28
N ILE A 226 -12.17 9.55 11.78
CA ILE A 226 -13.58 9.87 11.98
C ILE A 226 -14.30 8.57 12.30
N GLU A 227 -15.18 8.61 13.28
CA GLU A 227 -16.00 7.50 13.71
C GLU A 227 -17.46 7.69 13.26
N ILE A 228 -18.08 6.58 12.86
CA ILE A 228 -19.51 6.37 13.04
C ILE A 228 -19.69 5.15 13.96
N HIS A 229 -20.73 5.13 14.78
CA HIS A 229 -21.05 4.00 15.65
C HIS A 229 -22.57 3.76 15.68
N PHE A 230 -22.99 2.57 16.12
CA PHE A 230 -24.41 2.29 16.35
C PHE A 230 -24.59 1.14 17.36
N THR A 231 -25.73 1.18 18.05
CA THR A 231 -26.28 0.07 18.85
C THR A 231 -27.58 -0.45 18.21
N GLN A 232 -28.10 -1.57 18.70
CA GLN A 232 -29.35 -2.22 18.26
C GLN A 232 -30.00 -2.93 19.45
N GLU A 233 -31.32 -2.97 19.53
CA GLU A 233 -32.07 -3.68 20.59
C GLU A 233 -31.63 -5.15 20.75
N ALA A 234 -31.28 -5.82 19.65
CA ALA A 234 -30.77 -7.19 19.67
C ALA A 234 -29.48 -7.36 20.52
N PHE A 235 -28.66 -6.32 20.66
CA PHE A 235 -27.40 -6.36 21.42
C PHE A 235 -27.60 -6.35 22.94
N GLU A 236 -28.80 -6.00 23.43
CA GLU A 236 -29.14 -6.07 24.86
C GLU A 236 -29.29 -7.53 25.34
N SER A 237 -29.72 -8.43 24.45
CA SER A 237 -29.99 -9.84 24.76
C SER A 237 -29.03 -10.83 24.09
N ASN A 238 -28.37 -10.43 23.00
CA ASN A 238 -27.43 -11.26 22.26
C ASN A 238 -26.01 -10.70 22.35
N LYS A 239 -25.05 -11.54 22.74
CA LYS A 239 -23.63 -11.19 22.73
C LYS A 239 -23.09 -11.22 21.29
N ILE A 240 -22.53 -10.11 20.82
CA ILE A 240 -21.75 -10.07 19.58
C ILE A 240 -20.47 -10.90 19.77
N ILE A 241 -20.23 -11.86 18.89
CA ILE A 241 -19.01 -12.70 18.87
C ILE A 241 -17.99 -12.17 17.85
N ASP A 242 -18.43 -11.90 16.63
CA ASP A 242 -17.56 -11.52 15.50
C ASP A 242 -18.28 -10.52 14.58
N LEU A 243 -17.50 -9.67 13.92
CA LEU A 243 -17.97 -8.68 12.94
C LEU A 243 -17.07 -8.70 11.70
N LEU A 244 -17.67 -8.61 10.52
CA LEU A 244 -17.01 -8.77 9.22
C LEU A 244 -17.51 -7.68 8.25
N PHE A 245 -16.59 -7.06 7.50
CA PHE A 245 -16.96 -6.23 6.36
C PHE A 245 -17.28 -7.09 5.14
N VAL A 246 -18.40 -6.79 4.49
CA VAL A 246 -18.81 -7.36 3.21
C VAL A 246 -19.11 -6.23 2.22
N PHE A 247 -18.58 -6.33 1.01
CA PHE A 247 -18.69 -5.31 -0.03
C PHE A 247 -19.03 -5.92 -1.39
N LEU A 248 -20.12 -5.48 -2.00
CA LEU A 248 -20.63 -6.09 -3.24
C LEU A 248 -20.44 -5.17 -4.47
N PHE A 249 -19.80 -5.71 -5.51
CA PHE A 249 -19.28 -4.92 -6.64
C PHE A 249 -20.34 -4.26 -7.52
N LYS A 250 -21.34 -5.02 -7.96
CA LYS A 250 -22.48 -4.51 -8.73
C LYS A 250 -23.57 -4.01 -7.76
N PRO A 251 -24.57 -3.24 -8.20
CA PRO A 251 -25.83 -3.15 -7.48
C PRO A 251 -26.54 -4.50 -7.57
N PHE A 252 -26.06 -5.49 -6.80
CA PHE A 252 -26.66 -6.82 -6.70
C PHE A 252 -28.11 -6.72 -6.16
N TYR A 253 -28.40 -5.66 -5.41
CA TYR A 253 -29.68 -4.94 -5.28
C TYR A 253 -29.35 -3.44 -5.09
N ASN A 254 -30.33 -2.60 -4.69
CA ASN A 254 -30.22 -1.15 -4.42
C ASN A 254 -28.84 -0.68 -3.88
N GLU A 255 -28.38 0.53 -4.26
CA GLU A 255 -27.04 1.02 -3.89
C GLU A 255 -26.78 1.06 -2.37
N THR A 256 -27.84 1.25 -1.58
CA THR A 256 -27.89 1.10 -0.11
C THR A 256 -27.27 -0.22 0.38
N ASN A 257 -27.42 -1.30 -0.39
CA ASN A 257 -27.06 -2.64 0.04
C ASN A 257 -25.59 -3.00 -0.25
N ARG A 258 -24.79 -2.09 -0.82
CA ARG A 258 -23.39 -2.39 -1.23
C ARG A 258 -22.44 -2.58 -0.05
N TYR A 259 -22.61 -1.80 1.01
CA TYR A 259 -21.76 -1.81 2.21
C TYR A 259 -22.51 -2.54 3.33
N GLN A 260 -21.94 -3.66 3.78
CA GLN A 260 -22.58 -4.56 4.73
C GLN A 260 -21.64 -4.83 5.91
N VAL A 261 -22.18 -4.74 7.12
CA VAL A 261 -21.55 -5.27 8.34
C VAL A 261 -22.25 -6.55 8.71
N HIS A 262 -21.55 -7.66 8.56
CA HIS A 262 -22.02 -8.98 8.95
C HIS A 262 -21.65 -9.24 10.40
N THR A 263 -22.57 -9.80 11.16
CA THR A 263 -22.37 -10.04 12.60
C THR A 263 -22.84 -11.44 12.97
N THR A 264 -22.05 -12.11 13.79
CA THR A 264 -22.46 -13.34 14.45
C THR A 264 -22.74 -13.06 15.91
N GLN A 265 -23.91 -13.45 16.37
CA GLN A 265 -24.39 -13.18 17.72
C GLN A 265 -24.76 -14.50 18.41
N LEU A 266 -24.67 -14.51 19.74
CA LEU A 266 -25.06 -15.64 20.59
C LEU A 266 -25.90 -15.14 21.76
N GLN A 267 -27.12 -15.67 21.88
CA GLN A 267 -27.99 -15.43 23.02
C GLN A 267 -27.57 -16.32 24.19
N PRO A 268 -27.04 -15.79 25.31
CA PRO A 268 -26.46 -16.61 26.37
C PRO A 268 -27.45 -17.51 27.09
N SER A 269 -28.72 -17.09 27.19
CA SER A 269 -29.78 -17.81 27.92
C SER A 269 -30.26 -19.09 27.23
N SER A 270 -30.24 -19.12 25.90
CA SER A 270 -30.73 -20.22 25.07
C SER A 270 -29.61 -20.94 24.31
N ASN A 271 -28.39 -20.40 24.34
CA ASN A 271 -27.27 -20.76 23.46
C ASN A 271 -27.62 -20.64 21.96
N THR A 272 -28.66 -19.86 21.62
CA THR A 272 -29.12 -19.70 20.23
C THR A 272 -28.22 -18.74 19.49
N LYS A 273 -27.88 -19.13 18.26
CA LYS A 273 -27.01 -18.39 17.35
C LYS A 273 -27.84 -17.54 16.40
N PHE A 274 -27.27 -16.41 15.97
CA PHE A 274 -27.87 -15.55 14.96
C PHE A 274 -26.81 -14.97 14.03
N TYR A 275 -27.17 -14.84 12.74
CA TYR A 275 -26.37 -14.22 11.70
C TYR A 275 -27.13 -13.01 11.12
N HIS A 276 -26.77 -11.81 11.58
CA HIS A 276 -27.38 -10.56 11.13
C HIS A 276 -26.48 -9.83 10.13
N VAL A 277 -27.13 -9.18 9.17
CA VAL A 277 -26.50 -8.28 8.21
C VAL A 277 -27.08 -6.88 8.43
N TYR A 278 -26.20 -5.93 8.72
CA TYR A 278 -26.52 -4.52 8.80
C TYR A 278 -26.10 -3.83 7.50
N TYR A 279 -27.06 -3.16 6.87
CA TYR A 279 -26.82 -2.29 5.72
C TYR A 279 -26.64 -0.87 6.24
N ILE A 280 -25.60 -0.17 5.79
CA ILE A 280 -25.30 1.20 6.19
C ILE A 280 -25.54 2.10 4.98
N ASP A 281 -26.63 2.86 5.03
CA ASP A 281 -27.00 3.74 3.92
C ASP A 281 -25.97 4.87 3.79
N HIS A 282 -25.67 5.26 2.55
CA HIS A 282 -24.72 6.34 2.25
C HIS A 282 -23.32 6.19 2.91
N PHE A 283 -22.89 4.96 3.23
CA PHE A 283 -21.69 4.63 4.02
C PHE A 283 -20.46 5.53 3.79
N VAL A 284 -20.11 5.86 2.55
CA VAL A 284 -18.92 6.69 2.25
C VAL A 284 -19.14 8.18 2.60
N SER A 285 -20.33 8.73 2.32
CA SER A 285 -20.62 10.15 2.61
C SER A 285 -20.90 10.40 4.09
N LEU A 286 -21.46 9.43 4.83
CA LEU A 286 -21.67 9.54 6.29
C LEU A 286 -20.42 10.03 7.04
N PHE A 287 -19.21 9.59 6.66
CA PHE A 287 -17.98 10.06 7.29
C PHE A 287 -17.62 11.51 6.91
N GLU A 288 -17.89 11.92 5.67
CA GLU A 288 -17.67 13.31 5.23
C GLU A 288 -18.73 14.24 5.87
N GLU A 289 -19.98 13.81 5.96
CA GLU A 289 -21.08 14.49 6.65
C GLU A 289 -20.79 14.66 8.14
N THR A 290 -20.38 13.60 8.82
CA THR A 290 -19.96 13.64 10.24
C THR A 290 -18.82 14.63 10.46
N ALA A 291 -17.85 14.68 9.53
CA ALA A 291 -16.76 15.65 9.56
C ALA A 291 -17.24 17.10 9.38
N ASN A 292 -18.13 17.32 8.41
CA ASN A 292 -18.71 18.62 8.10
C ASN A 292 -19.56 19.14 9.26
N ALA A 293 -20.43 18.29 9.81
CA ALA A 293 -21.31 18.60 10.93
C ALA A 293 -20.50 18.90 12.22
N CYS A 294 -19.40 18.19 12.47
CA CYS A 294 -18.46 18.56 13.53
C CYS A 294 -17.82 19.94 13.27
N ALA A 295 -17.33 20.20 12.05
CA ALA A 295 -16.73 21.48 11.70
C ALA A 295 -17.71 22.66 11.76
N SER A 296 -18.99 22.44 11.48
CA SER A 296 -20.07 23.43 11.63
C SER A 296 -20.59 23.57 13.07
N SER A 297 -20.04 22.81 14.03
CA SER A 297 -20.50 22.70 15.42
C SER A 297 -21.98 22.33 15.54
N SER A 298 -22.41 21.27 14.83
CA SER A 298 -23.73 20.66 15.04
C SER A 298 -23.84 20.03 16.42
N ASP A 299 -25.06 19.96 16.94
CA ASP A 299 -25.36 19.38 18.24
C ASP A 299 -25.41 17.84 18.20
N ASP A 300 -25.64 17.26 17.03
CA ASP A 300 -25.75 15.81 16.80
C ASP A 300 -24.41 15.08 16.71
N ILE A 301 -23.28 15.79 16.84
CA ILE A 301 -21.93 15.24 16.71
C ILE A 301 -21.12 15.47 17.99
N THR A 302 -20.70 14.38 18.60
CA THR A 302 -19.79 14.36 19.74
C THR A 302 -18.37 13.99 19.28
N LEU A 303 -17.44 13.80 20.23
CA LEU A 303 -16.13 13.20 19.96
C LEU A 303 -16.08 11.80 20.55
N LEU A 304 -15.38 10.87 19.89
CA LEU A 304 -15.18 9.47 20.33
C LEU A 304 -14.92 9.37 21.85
N ARG A 305 -14.00 10.19 22.37
CA ARG A 305 -13.60 10.16 23.78
C ARG A 305 -14.69 10.60 24.75
N HIS A 306 -15.60 11.48 24.32
CA HIS A 306 -16.71 11.94 25.14
C HIS A 306 -17.88 10.93 25.04
N HIS A 307 -18.17 10.41 23.84
CA HIS A 307 -19.09 9.28 23.63
C HIS A 307 -18.81 8.09 24.55
N LEU A 308 -17.55 7.62 24.59
CA LEU A 308 -17.11 6.50 25.42
C LEU A 308 -17.27 6.68 26.94
N ARG A 309 -17.69 7.88 27.37
CA ARG A 309 -17.88 8.29 28.77
C ARG A 309 -19.30 8.79 29.05
N SER A 310 -20.21 8.64 28.08
CA SER A 310 -21.53 9.27 28.07
C SER A 310 -21.51 10.81 28.21
N GLU A 311 -20.35 11.45 27.96
CA GLU A 311 -20.19 12.90 27.97
C GLU A 311 -20.68 13.51 26.63
N VAL A 312 -21.56 14.52 26.70
CA VAL A 312 -21.99 15.28 25.51
C VAL A 312 -21.17 16.57 25.40
N VAL A 313 -20.18 16.58 24.50
CA VAL A 313 -19.33 17.76 24.24
C VAL A 313 -19.38 18.11 22.75
N LYS A 314 -19.89 19.30 22.46
CA LYS A 314 -20.03 19.81 21.09
C LYS A 314 -18.68 20.01 20.41
N CYS A 315 -18.60 19.69 19.13
CA CYS A 315 -17.46 20.03 18.29
C CYS A 315 -17.21 21.55 18.25
N LYS A 316 -15.92 21.95 18.22
CA LYS A 316 -15.55 23.36 18.03
C LYS A 316 -15.67 23.75 16.55
N LYS A 317 -16.39 24.85 16.29
CA LYS A 317 -16.55 25.41 14.95
C LYS A 317 -15.19 25.67 14.29
N THR A 318 -14.95 25.07 13.13
CA THR A 318 -13.67 25.12 12.39
C THR A 318 -13.90 25.10 10.87
N SER A 319 -12.87 25.41 10.09
CA SER A 319 -12.92 25.22 8.63
C SER A 319 -12.77 23.75 8.29
N TYR A 320 -13.79 23.15 7.66
CA TYR A 320 -13.70 21.78 7.17
C TYR A 320 -12.65 21.63 6.06
N LYS A 321 -11.93 20.50 6.09
CA LYS A 321 -11.20 19.98 4.94
C LYS A 321 -11.12 18.47 5.05
N SER A 322 -11.49 17.75 3.99
CA SER A 322 -11.49 16.29 3.99
C SER A 322 -10.12 15.71 4.37
N CYS A 323 -10.15 14.61 5.12
CA CYS A 323 -9.00 13.93 5.71
C CYS A 323 -8.04 14.87 6.50
N SER A 324 -8.54 15.93 7.14
CA SER A 324 -7.69 16.97 7.77
C SER A 324 -8.28 17.49 9.08
N ASN A 325 -8.16 16.74 10.18
CA ASN A 325 -8.51 17.23 11.51
C ASN A 325 -7.26 17.78 12.23
N LYS A 326 -7.47 18.57 13.28
CA LYS A 326 -6.41 19.00 14.20
C LYS A 326 -6.28 17.99 15.35
N GLU A 327 -5.04 17.73 15.77
CA GLU A 327 -4.64 17.13 17.06
C GLU A 327 -5.60 16.09 17.68
N ASN A 328 -5.60 14.84 17.18
CA ASN A 328 -6.29 13.69 17.82
C ASN A 328 -7.78 13.90 18.18
N ILE A 329 -8.45 14.86 17.53
CA ILE A 329 -9.91 15.02 17.58
C ILE A 329 -10.52 14.03 16.59
N VAL A 330 -11.33 13.11 17.13
CA VAL A 330 -12.08 12.11 16.36
C VAL A 330 -13.57 12.44 16.49
N PRO A 331 -14.18 13.08 15.48
CA PRO A 331 -15.63 13.25 15.41
C PRO A 331 -16.32 11.90 15.45
N SER A 332 -17.44 11.81 16.17
CA SER A 332 -18.22 10.60 16.36
C SER A 332 -19.71 10.89 16.25
N ARG A 333 -20.41 10.07 15.45
CA ARG A 333 -21.85 10.15 15.20
C ARG A 333 -22.49 8.79 15.45
N ASP A 334 -23.60 8.79 16.18
CA ASP A 334 -24.53 7.66 16.17
C ASP A 334 -25.28 7.64 14.83
N VAL A 335 -25.21 6.50 14.13
CA VAL A 335 -25.85 6.29 12.82
C VAL A 335 -26.97 5.24 12.90
N ASN A 336 -27.51 4.94 14.08
CA ASN A 336 -28.57 3.94 14.26
C ASN A 336 -29.78 4.13 13.30
N LEU A 337 -30.16 5.39 12.99
CA LEU A 337 -31.23 5.69 12.03
C LEU A 337 -30.85 5.46 10.56
N ASP A 338 -29.54 5.48 10.23
CA ASP A 338 -28.99 5.23 8.89
C ASP A 338 -28.63 3.75 8.68
N VAL A 339 -28.90 2.88 9.68
CA VAL A 339 -28.53 1.45 9.68
C VAL A 339 -29.78 0.57 9.70
N THR A 340 -29.93 -0.26 8.67
CA THR A 340 -31.00 -1.27 8.60
C THR A 340 -30.44 -2.67 8.92
N GLY A 341 -30.83 -3.24 10.06
CA GLY A 341 -30.52 -4.63 10.42
C GLY A 341 -31.51 -5.65 9.83
N LYS A 342 -31.02 -6.75 9.26
CA LYS A 342 -31.84 -7.90 8.82
C LYS A 342 -31.18 -9.23 9.16
N LEU A 343 -31.99 -10.21 9.57
CA LEU A 343 -31.56 -11.60 9.69
C LEU A 343 -31.35 -12.18 8.28
N SER A 344 -30.16 -12.69 7.96
CA SER A 344 -29.89 -13.23 6.62
C SER A 344 -30.33 -14.68 6.54
N THR A 345 -31.57 -14.95 6.11
CA THR A 345 -32.16 -16.30 6.10
C THR A 345 -31.22 -17.43 5.62
N PRO A 346 -30.50 -17.35 4.47
CA PRO A 346 -29.63 -18.45 4.02
C PRO A 346 -28.38 -18.61 4.90
N LEU A 347 -27.72 -17.51 5.27
CA LEU A 347 -26.51 -17.53 6.09
C LEU A 347 -26.84 -17.94 7.53
N ASN A 348 -27.95 -17.44 8.07
CA ASN A 348 -28.46 -17.78 9.39
C ASN A 348 -28.92 -19.24 9.48
N ALA A 349 -29.58 -19.77 8.45
CA ALA A 349 -29.92 -21.20 8.41
C ALA A 349 -28.65 -22.07 8.48
N ARG A 350 -27.63 -21.75 7.68
CA ARG A 350 -26.33 -22.45 7.73
C ARG A 350 -25.61 -22.29 9.07
N TYR A 351 -25.59 -21.07 9.61
CA TYR A 351 -24.95 -20.75 10.88
C TYR A 351 -25.62 -21.45 12.07
N ASN A 352 -26.95 -21.57 12.05
CA ASN A 352 -27.74 -22.17 13.14
C ASN A 352 -27.82 -23.70 13.06
N LEU A 353 -27.59 -24.31 11.89
CA LEU A 353 -27.41 -25.76 11.75
C LEU A 353 -26.10 -26.27 12.40
N ARG A 354 -25.14 -25.38 12.68
CA ARG A 354 -23.85 -25.75 13.29
C ARG A 354 -23.99 -25.98 14.78
N VAL A 355 -23.40 -27.08 15.27
CA VAL A 355 -23.32 -27.38 16.71
C VAL A 355 -22.44 -26.36 17.44
N THR A 356 -21.28 -26.01 16.86
CA THR A 356 -20.32 -25.03 17.40
C THR A 356 -20.42 -23.67 16.69
N VAL A 357 -19.81 -22.64 17.25
CA VAL A 357 -19.58 -21.38 16.53
C VAL A 357 -18.40 -21.60 15.57
N PRO A 358 -18.42 -21.06 14.33
CA PRO A 358 -17.31 -21.19 13.41
C PRO A 358 -16.00 -20.67 13.98
N TYR A 359 -14.91 -21.38 13.68
CA TYR A 359 -13.58 -21.01 14.13
C TYR A 359 -13.10 -19.70 13.49
N LYS A 360 -13.52 -19.43 12.24
CA LYS A 360 -13.12 -18.24 11.48
C LYS A 360 -14.13 -17.96 10.36
N ILE A 361 -14.56 -16.71 10.19
CA ILE A 361 -15.39 -16.29 9.04
C ILE A 361 -14.62 -15.30 8.17
N GLU A 362 -14.68 -15.46 6.85
CA GLU A 362 -13.74 -14.82 5.94
C GLU A 362 -14.36 -14.42 4.57
N PHE A 363 -14.67 -13.13 4.39
CA PHE A 363 -15.12 -12.53 3.11
C PHE A 363 -14.02 -12.28 2.03
N VAL A 364 -13.83 -13.18 1.08
CA VAL A 364 -12.89 -12.96 -0.05
C VAL A 364 -13.62 -12.29 -1.22
N ALA A 365 -13.00 -11.28 -1.83
CA ALA A 365 -13.59 -10.53 -2.93
C ALA A 365 -12.54 -10.19 -4.00
N LEU A 366 -12.86 -10.52 -5.26
CA LEU A 366 -12.10 -10.14 -6.45
C LEU A 366 -12.90 -9.07 -7.21
N PRO A 367 -12.41 -7.81 -7.29
CA PRO A 367 -13.10 -6.75 -8.03
C PRO A 367 -13.14 -7.00 -9.53
N TYR A 368 -13.75 -6.05 -10.26
CA TYR A 368 -13.66 -5.96 -11.71
C TYR A 368 -12.23 -6.26 -12.22
N PRO A 369 -12.05 -7.11 -13.25
CA PRO A 369 -13.09 -7.76 -14.07
C PRO A 369 -13.62 -9.11 -13.55
N PHE A 370 -13.20 -9.57 -12.37
CA PHE A 370 -13.62 -10.88 -11.85
C PHE A 370 -15.04 -10.87 -11.26
N ASP A 371 -15.44 -9.73 -10.67
CA ASP A 371 -16.72 -9.47 -10.00
C ASP A 371 -17.21 -10.62 -9.08
N ALA A 372 -16.27 -11.27 -8.38
CA ALA A 372 -16.53 -12.46 -7.57
C ALA A 372 -16.40 -12.15 -6.07
N ALA A 373 -17.34 -12.63 -5.27
CA ALA A 373 -17.35 -12.43 -3.82
C ALA A 373 -17.84 -13.68 -3.10
N SER A 374 -17.20 -14.05 -2.00
CA SER A 374 -17.54 -15.24 -1.22
C SER A 374 -17.27 -15.04 0.27
N ILE A 375 -18.07 -15.70 1.11
CA ILE A 375 -17.81 -15.85 2.54
C ILE A 375 -17.45 -17.31 2.78
N LEU A 376 -16.24 -17.55 3.29
CA LEU A 376 -15.90 -18.82 3.92
C LEU A 376 -16.33 -18.79 5.39
N MET A 377 -16.99 -19.85 5.85
CA MET A 377 -17.28 -20.07 7.27
C MET A 377 -16.56 -21.34 7.72
N HIS A 378 -15.34 -21.20 8.24
CA HIS A 378 -14.46 -22.30 8.59
C HIS A 378 -14.78 -22.88 9.98
N ASP A 379 -15.06 -24.18 10.01
CA ASP A 379 -15.31 -24.97 11.22
C ASP A 379 -14.14 -25.92 11.52
N LYS A 380 -14.18 -26.53 12.71
CA LYS A 380 -13.34 -27.67 13.07
C LYS A 380 -14.25 -28.79 13.60
N PRO A 381 -14.24 -30.00 12.98
CA PRO A 381 -13.45 -30.39 11.82
C PRO A 381 -13.88 -29.68 10.52
N PHE A 382 -12.92 -29.43 9.61
CA PHE A 382 -13.15 -28.59 8.41
C PHE A 382 -14.22 -29.09 7.43
N ILE A 383 -14.65 -30.36 7.53
CA ILE A 383 -15.74 -30.91 6.71
C ILE A 383 -17.08 -30.18 6.90
N PHE A 384 -17.27 -29.49 8.02
CA PHE A 384 -18.43 -28.64 8.31
C PHE A 384 -18.28 -27.20 7.81
N SER A 385 -17.14 -26.85 7.21
CA SER A 385 -16.92 -25.54 6.61
C SER A 385 -17.79 -25.35 5.37
N ASP A 386 -18.36 -24.13 5.23
CA ASP A 386 -19.16 -23.75 4.06
C ASP A 386 -18.43 -22.68 3.25
N ILE A 387 -18.55 -22.72 1.93
CA ILE A 387 -18.23 -21.61 1.03
C ILE A 387 -19.55 -21.04 0.49
N CYS A 388 -19.86 -19.81 0.87
CA CYS A 388 -21.05 -19.07 0.45
C CYS A 388 -20.68 -18.03 -0.62
N GLU A 389 -20.93 -18.35 -1.89
CA GLU A 389 -20.64 -17.49 -3.03
C GLU A 389 -21.81 -16.56 -3.36
N TYR A 390 -21.52 -15.30 -3.67
CA TYR A 390 -22.50 -14.33 -4.13
C TYR A 390 -22.68 -14.43 -5.65
N TYR A 391 -23.93 -14.53 -6.08
CA TYR A 391 -24.34 -14.62 -7.48
C TYR A 391 -25.31 -13.47 -7.82
N GLU A 392 -25.37 -13.08 -9.09
CA GLU A 392 -26.14 -11.92 -9.56
C GLU A 392 -27.62 -11.96 -9.12
N ALA A 393 -28.05 -10.90 -8.41
CA ALA A 393 -29.40 -10.70 -7.89
C ALA A 393 -30.01 -11.87 -7.08
N ARG A 394 -29.19 -12.69 -6.40
CA ARG A 394 -29.67 -13.80 -5.56
C ARG A 394 -29.01 -13.80 -4.17
N PRO A 395 -29.67 -14.37 -3.15
CA PRO A 395 -29.02 -14.66 -1.88
C PRO A 395 -27.81 -15.58 -2.09
N PRO A 396 -26.76 -15.49 -1.25
CA PRO A 396 -25.53 -16.25 -1.44
C PRO A 396 -25.80 -17.76 -1.43
N ARG A 397 -25.16 -18.48 -2.37
CA ARG A 397 -25.26 -19.95 -2.47
C ARG A 397 -24.15 -20.58 -1.66
N CYS A 398 -24.51 -21.22 -0.55
CA CYS A 398 -23.58 -21.95 0.30
C CYS A 398 -23.44 -23.42 -0.12
N MET A 399 -22.21 -23.85 -0.36
CA MET A 399 -21.81 -25.24 -0.61
C MET A 399 -20.97 -25.76 0.57
N ASP A 400 -21.39 -26.89 1.10
CA ASP A 400 -20.74 -27.64 2.17
C ASP A 400 -19.50 -28.34 1.58
N ILE A 401 -18.32 -28.11 2.16
CA ILE A 401 -17.08 -28.69 1.62
C ILE A 401 -17.11 -30.23 1.71
N GLY A 402 -17.65 -30.79 2.81
CA GLY A 402 -17.71 -32.24 3.03
C GLY A 402 -18.55 -33.04 2.03
N LEU A 403 -19.52 -32.43 1.33
CA LEU A 403 -20.37 -33.13 0.35
C LEU A 403 -19.70 -33.34 -1.02
N HIS A 404 -18.66 -32.57 -1.33
CA HIS A 404 -17.96 -32.64 -2.63
C HIS A 404 -16.58 -33.30 -2.55
N SER A 405 -16.17 -33.77 -1.37
CA SER A 405 -14.81 -34.23 -1.11
C SER A 405 -14.77 -35.72 -0.74
N ILE A 406 -14.40 -36.56 -1.71
CA ILE A 406 -14.56 -38.05 -1.65
C ILE A 406 -13.36 -38.77 -0.99
N SER A 407 -12.31 -38.05 -0.56
CA SER A 407 -11.11 -38.67 0.05
C SER A 407 -11.28 -38.92 1.56
N SER A 408 -10.82 -40.08 2.03
CA SER A 408 -10.71 -40.43 3.45
C SER A 408 -9.61 -39.67 4.21
N ASP A 409 -8.64 -39.08 3.51
CA ASP A 409 -7.48 -38.39 4.09
C ASP A 409 -7.87 -37.06 4.73
N ILE A 410 -9.04 -36.55 4.36
CA ILE A 410 -9.67 -35.32 4.84
C ILE A 410 -9.86 -35.30 6.36
N ASN A 411 -10.12 -36.45 6.98
CA ASN A 411 -10.23 -36.53 8.44
C ASN A 411 -8.92 -36.11 9.16
N GLN A 412 -7.76 -36.28 8.53
CA GLN A 412 -6.46 -35.85 9.10
C GLN A 412 -6.32 -34.33 9.18
N PHE A 413 -7.07 -33.58 8.37
CA PHE A 413 -7.08 -32.12 8.33
C PHE A 413 -8.21 -31.50 9.16
N GLY A 414 -8.95 -32.28 9.97
CA GLY A 414 -10.06 -31.78 10.78
C GLY A 414 -9.67 -30.52 11.60
N GLU A 415 -8.55 -30.59 12.32
CA GLU A 415 -8.04 -29.50 13.15
C GLU A 415 -7.21 -28.44 12.39
N ALA A 416 -7.16 -28.47 11.06
CA ALA A 416 -6.35 -27.55 10.27
C ALA A 416 -6.81 -26.09 10.37
N ASN A 417 -5.87 -25.16 10.21
CA ASN A 417 -6.16 -23.73 10.08
C ASN A 417 -6.27 -23.33 8.61
N PHE A 418 -7.26 -22.50 8.30
CA PHE A 418 -7.47 -21.93 6.97
C PHE A 418 -6.65 -20.65 6.74
N HIS A 419 -6.07 -20.56 5.54
CA HIS A 419 -5.37 -19.42 4.96
C HIS A 419 -5.80 -19.21 3.49
N THR A 420 -5.79 -17.95 3.03
CA THR A 420 -6.03 -17.63 1.61
C THR A 420 -4.69 -17.63 0.86
N ASN A 421 -4.44 -18.65 0.03
CA ASN A 421 -3.22 -18.70 -0.77
C ASN A 421 -3.33 -17.76 -1.98
N LYS A 422 -2.32 -16.91 -2.19
CA LYS A 422 -2.32 -15.92 -3.28
C LYS A 422 -2.03 -16.55 -4.65
N ARG A 423 -0.94 -17.32 -4.74
CA ARG A 423 -0.45 -17.88 -6.01
C ARG A 423 0.19 -19.25 -5.79
N PRO A 424 -0.39 -20.34 -6.32
CA PRO A 424 -1.69 -20.40 -7.02
C PRO A 424 -2.83 -19.95 -6.09
N TYR A 425 -3.86 -19.30 -6.66
CA TYR A 425 -4.98 -18.79 -5.88
C TYR A 425 -5.89 -19.92 -5.41
N GLY A 426 -6.17 -19.97 -4.10
CA GLY A 426 -7.03 -21.00 -3.52
C GLY A 426 -7.09 -20.99 -2.00
N ALA A 427 -7.85 -21.93 -1.47
CA ALA A 427 -7.96 -22.24 -0.05
C ALA A 427 -6.79 -23.16 0.38
N LEU A 428 -6.05 -22.76 1.40
CA LEU A 428 -4.97 -23.55 1.98
C LEU A 428 -5.30 -23.91 3.44
N PHE A 429 -5.24 -25.19 3.75
CA PHE A 429 -5.45 -25.74 5.09
C PHE A 429 -4.14 -26.34 5.61
N VAL A 430 -3.72 -25.97 6.82
CA VAL A 430 -2.45 -26.45 7.40
C VAL A 430 -2.66 -27.01 8.79
N THR A 431 -2.18 -28.24 9.04
CA THR A 431 -2.22 -28.86 10.38
C THR A 431 -1.10 -28.32 11.25
N LYS A 432 -1.40 -27.99 12.51
CA LYS A 432 -0.43 -27.38 13.44
C LYS A 432 0.69 -28.35 13.85
N GLU A 433 0.34 -29.60 14.12
CA GLU A 433 1.26 -30.59 14.68
C GLU A 433 2.16 -31.21 13.61
N PHE A 434 1.57 -31.63 12.48
CA PHE A 434 2.27 -32.35 11.41
C PHE A 434 2.72 -31.47 10.24
N ASN A 435 2.29 -30.19 10.20
CA ASN A 435 2.57 -29.25 9.10
C ASN A 435 2.14 -29.75 7.71
N GLN A 436 1.22 -30.71 7.64
CA GLN A 436 0.63 -31.18 6.40
C GLN A 436 -0.20 -30.05 5.79
N THR A 437 -0.18 -29.92 4.46
CA THR A 437 -0.98 -28.94 3.71
C THR A 437 -2.01 -29.64 2.84
N PHE A 438 -3.22 -29.09 2.80
CA PHE A 438 -4.26 -29.44 1.85
C PHE A 438 -4.70 -28.18 1.10
N PHE A 439 -4.78 -28.25 -0.22
CA PHE A 439 -5.03 -27.09 -1.07
C PHE A 439 -6.22 -27.34 -2.01
N ILE A 440 -7.17 -26.41 -2.01
CA ILE A 440 -8.29 -26.38 -2.96
C ILE A 440 -8.11 -25.15 -3.87
N PRO A 441 -7.83 -25.31 -5.17
CA PRO A 441 -7.66 -24.19 -6.09
C PRO A 441 -9.00 -23.48 -6.37
N THR A 442 -8.99 -22.14 -6.37
CA THR A 442 -10.18 -21.32 -6.69
C THR A 442 -10.14 -20.87 -8.15
N LYS A 443 -11.26 -21.00 -8.86
CA LYS A 443 -11.37 -20.66 -10.29
C LYS A 443 -11.51 -19.16 -10.50
N ALA A 444 -10.40 -18.48 -10.80
CA ALA A 444 -10.40 -17.06 -11.19
C ALA A 444 -10.58 -16.85 -12.71
N CYS A 445 -9.83 -17.60 -13.54
CA CYS A 445 -9.75 -17.36 -14.99
C CYS A 445 -11.09 -17.46 -15.73
N SER A 446 -11.99 -18.36 -15.30
CA SER A 446 -13.30 -18.59 -15.94
C SER A 446 -14.24 -17.38 -15.90
N ASN A 447 -13.96 -16.39 -15.03
CA ASN A 447 -14.78 -15.18 -14.93
C ASN A 447 -14.36 -14.12 -15.95
N LEU A 448 -13.14 -14.21 -16.48
CA LEU A 448 -12.56 -13.28 -17.45
C LEU A 448 -13.05 -13.64 -18.87
N LYS A 449 -13.81 -12.75 -19.50
CA LYS A 449 -14.56 -13.05 -20.74
C LYS A 449 -13.90 -12.55 -22.03
N THR A 450 -12.88 -11.72 -21.93
CA THR A 450 -12.15 -11.17 -23.08
C THR A 450 -10.65 -11.42 -22.95
N CYS A 451 -9.92 -11.37 -24.07
CA CYS A 451 -8.46 -11.46 -24.05
C CYS A 451 -7.85 -10.36 -23.16
N THR A 452 -8.35 -9.12 -23.29
CA THR A 452 -7.93 -7.99 -22.45
C THR A 452 -8.08 -8.33 -20.97
N GLN A 453 -9.25 -8.80 -20.54
CA GLN A 453 -9.48 -9.18 -19.14
C GLN A 453 -8.54 -10.32 -18.71
N CYS A 454 -8.43 -11.35 -19.54
CA CYS A 454 -7.64 -12.55 -19.27
C CYS A 454 -6.15 -12.27 -19.10
N ILE A 455 -5.56 -11.46 -19.98
CA ILE A 455 -4.13 -11.16 -19.98
C ILE A 455 -3.80 -10.00 -19.03
N MET A 456 -4.60 -8.92 -19.02
CA MET A 456 -4.29 -7.76 -18.16
C MET A 456 -4.46 -8.09 -16.68
N TYR A 457 -5.51 -8.82 -16.29
CA TYR A 457 -5.83 -9.07 -14.88
C TYR A 457 -5.61 -10.54 -14.48
N GLY A 458 -5.75 -11.49 -15.41
CA GLY A 458 -5.62 -12.92 -15.12
C GLY A 458 -4.18 -13.46 -15.13
N LEU A 459 -3.21 -12.78 -15.76
CA LEU A 459 -1.85 -13.35 -15.94
C LEU A 459 -1.12 -13.66 -14.62
N TYR A 460 -1.45 -12.99 -13.52
CA TYR A 460 -0.90 -13.28 -12.18
C TYR A 460 -1.63 -14.41 -11.44
N PHE A 461 -2.80 -14.83 -11.92
CA PHE A 461 -3.54 -16.04 -11.51
C PHE A 461 -3.22 -17.23 -12.42
N ASP A 462 -2.12 -17.14 -13.18
CA ASP A 462 -1.69 -18.13 -14.16
C ASP A 462 -2.76 -18.41 -15.24
N CYS A 463 -3.48 -17.35 -15.64
CA CYS A 463 -4.45 -17.42 -16.74
C CYS A 463 -3.81 -17.15 -18.11
N ILE A 464 -4.32 -17.85 -19.12
CA ILE A 464 -4.00 -17.67 -20.54
C ILE A 464 -5.27 -17.47 -21.36
N TRP A 465 -5.15 -16.73 -22.46
CA TRP A 465 -6.19 -16.65 -23.48
C TRP A 465 -5.86 -17.61 -24.63
N SER A 466 -6.76 -18.53 -24.93
CA SER A 466 -6.64 -19.46 -26.06
C SER A 466 -8.02 -19.90 -26.55
N ASN A 467 -8.20 -20.07 -27.86
CA ASN A 467 -9.47 -20.49 -28.47
C ASN A 467 -10.71 -19.68 -28.00
N SER A 468 -10.52 -18.37 -27.83
CA SER A 468 -11.53 -17.42 -27.30
C SER A 468 -12.04 -17.72 -25.87
N ILE A 469 -11.25 -18.45 -25.08
CA ILE A 469 -11.55 -18.80 -23.69
C ILE A 469 -10.38 -18.37 -22.80
N CYS A 470 -10.69 -17.88 -21.59
CA CYS A 470 -9.70 -17.69 -20.54
C CYS A 470 -9.63 -18.94 -19.64
N ALA A 471 -8.45 -19.57 -19.58
CA ALA A 471 -8.22 -20.79 -18.81
C ALA A 471 -6.96 -20.67 -17.95
N ARG A 472 -6.87 -21.46 -16.87
CA ARG A 472 -5.62 -21.60 -16.10
C ARG A 472 -4.66 -22.50 -16.87
N ASP A 473 -3.40 -22.10 -16.93
CA ASP A 473 -2.29 -22.89 -17.46
C ASP A 473 -1.06 -22.63 -16.60
N ASP A 474 -0.58 -23.67 -15.94
CA ASP A 474 0.52 -23.65 -14.98
C ASP A 474 1.90 -23.79 -15.65
N GLN A 475 1.96 -23.98 -16.97
CA GLN A 475 3.23 -24.09 -17.68
C GLN A 475 3.96 -22.73 -17.76
N PRO A 476 5.30 -22.71 -17.60
CA PRO A 476 6.08 -21.49 -17.67
C PRO A 476 6.09 -20.94 -19.10
N LYS A 477 5.34 -19.85 -19.33
CA LYS A 477 5.29 -19.15 -20.63
C LYS A 477 6.03 -17.83 -20.59
N ASN A 478 6.56 -17.42 -21.75
CA ASN A 478 7.16 -16.11 -21.90
C ASN A 478 6.06 -15.04 -21.80
N LYS A 479 6.14 -14.17 -20.79
CA LYS A 479 5.14 -13.10 -20.60
C LYS A 479 4.99 -12.23 -21.85
N ALA A 480 6.09 -11.94 -22.55
CA ALA A 480 6.05 -11.11 -23.76
C ALA A 480 5.20 -11.74 -24.89
N THR A 481 5.22 -13.06 -25.07
CA THR A 481 4.38 -13.74 -26.08
C THR A 481 2.91 -13.81 -25.70
N LEU A 482 2.56 -13.53 -24.44
CA LEU A 482 1.17 -13.46 -23.98
C LEU A 482 0.64 -12.02 -23.97
N THR A 483 1.51 -11.02 -23.83
CA THR A 483 1.13 -9.60 -23.73
C THR A 483 1.29 -8.81 -25.02
N VAL A 484 2.23 -9.17 -25.90
CA VAL A 484 2.52 -8.45 -27.16
C VAL A 484 1.87 -9.16 -28.34
N ASP A 485 1.16 -8.43 -29.19
CA ASP A 485 0.53 -8.89 -30.44
C ASP A 485 -0.45 -10.07 -30.26
N ASN A 486 -0.91 -10.32 -29.04
CA ASN A 486 -1.76 -11.47 -28.70
C ASN A 486 -3.25 -11.10 -28.68
N CYS A 487 -3.63 -10.06 -27.90
CA CYS A 487 -5.02 -9.64 -27.80
C CYS A 487 -5.48 -8.76 -28.97
N PHE A 488 -4.57 -7.97 -29.55
CA PHE A 488 -4.76 -7.20 -30.77
C PHE A 488 -3.41 -7.04 -31.46
N LYS A 489 -3.41 -6.70 -32.74
CA LYS A 489 -2.23 -6.47 -33.59
C LYS A 489 -2.44 -5.20 -34.41
N ILE A 490 -1.36 -4.49 -34.69
CA ILE A 490 -1.36 -3.40 -35.68
C ILE A 490 -1.21 -4.04 -37.06
N ILE A 491 -2.16 -3.81 -37.96
CA ILE A 491 -2.14 -4.34 -39.34
C ILE A 491 -1.72 -3.29 -40.36
N ASN A 492 -1.90 -2.01 -40.06
CA ASN A 492 -1.55 -0.89 -40.93
C ASN A 492 -1.37 0.39 -40.10
N ILE A 493 -0.53 1.29 -40.57
CA ILE A 493 -0.32 2.64 -40.01
C ILE A 493 -0.30 3.66 -41.15
N SER A 494 -0.95 4.80 -40.94
CA SER A 494 -1.12 5.83 -41.97
C SER A 494 -0.77 7.22 -41.46
N LEU A 495 -0.29 8.00 -42.42
CA LEU A 495 0.92 8.81 -42.37
C LEU A 495 2.15 8.04 -41.84
N LEU A 496 3.11 7.78 -42.75
CA LEU A 496 4.42 7.17 -42.43
C LEU A 496 5.54 8.20 -42.21
N ILE A 497 5.29 9.46 -42.54
CA ILE A 497 6.30 10.54 -42.49
C ILE A 497 5.69 11.73 -41.75
N PHE A 498 6.30 12.11 -40.63
CA PHE A 498 5.90 13.25 -39.82
C PHE A 498 6.97 14.34 -39.88
N ASP A 499 6.56 15.56 -40.18
CA ASP A 499 7.40 16.75 -40.15
C ASP A 499 6.73 17.78 -39.23
N SER A 500 7.55 18.49 -38.46
CA SER A 500 7.19 19.69 -37.69
C SER A 500 6.29 20.72 -38.43
N SER A 501 6.32 20.75 -39.76
CA SER A 501 5.57 21.65 -40.64
C SER A 501 4.30 21.03 -41.27
N ALA A 502 4.05 19.73 -41.04
CA ALA A 502 3.07 18.93 -41.78
C ALA A 502 2.09 18.20 -40.81
N PRO A 503 1.15 17.35 -41.27
CA PRO A 503 0.10 16.84 -40.39
C PRO A 503 0.66 15.91 -39.31
N THR A 504 0.27 16.15 -38.06
CA THR A 504 0.70 15.36 -36.89
C THR A 504 -0.23 14.18 -36.58
N ILE A 505 -1.25 13.93 -37.41
CA ILE A 505 -2.25 12.89 -37.15
C ILE A 505 -1.73 11.54 -37.64
N LEU A 506 -1.52 10.63 -36.69
CA LEU A 506 -1.25 9.21 -36.93
C LEU A 506 -2.58 8.45 -36.90
N THR A 507 -2.83 7.65 -37.94
CA THR A 507 -3.92 6.67 -37.99
C THR A 507 -3.33 5.27 -37.85
N ILE A 508 -3.89 4.45 -36.96
CA ILE A 508 -3.49 3.06 -36.71
C ILE A 508 -4.70 2.18 -36.94
N GLU A 509 -4.53 1.11 -37.70
CA GLU A 509 -5.55 0.10 -37.94
C GLU A 509 -5.17 -1.19 -37.20
N LEU A 510 -6.12 -1.72 -36.43
CA LEU A 510 -5.96 -2.96 -35.67
C LEU A 510 -6.62 -4.16 -36.37
N ASP A 511 -6.14 -5.37 -36.06
CA ASP A 511 -6.74 -6.63 -36.51
C ASP A 511 -8.18 -6.85 -36.01
N LYS A 512 -8.56 -6.20 -34.91
CA LYS A 512 -9.93 -6.18 -34.35
C LYS A 512 -10.19 -4.90 -33.56
N PRO A 513 -11.46 -4.53 -33.33
CA PRO A 513 -11.82 -3.44 -32.42
C PRO A 513 -11.29 -3.66 -31.01
N LEU A 514 -10.63 -2.64 -30.45
CA LEU A 514 -10.15 -2.67 -29.07
C LEU A 514 -11.23 -2.08 -28.14
N ILE A 515 -11.71 -2.90 -27.20
CA ILE A 515 -12.70 -2.48 -26.19
C ILE A 515 -11.92 -2.11 -24.92
N THR A 516 -12.02 -0.84 -24.52
CA THR A 516 -11.37 -0.30 -23.32
C THR A 516 -12.38 -0.05 -22.20
N ALA A 517 -12.12 -0.55 -21.00
CA ALA A 517 -12.92 -0.21 -19.82
C ALA A 517 -12.55 1.19 -19.26
N SER A 518 -13.38 1.75 -18.38
CA SER A 518 -13.20 3.12 -17.85
C SER A 518 -11.95 3.34 -16.99
N GLN A 519 -11.35 2.27 -16.45
CA GLN A 519 -10.05 2.32 -15.75
C GLN A 519 -8.85 1.92 -16.62
N GLU A 520 -9.07 1.72 -17.91
CA GLU A 520 -8.05 1.35 -18.89
C GLU A 520 -7.76 2.54 -19.80
N TYR A 521 -6.50 2.68 -20.20
CA TYR A 521 -6.06 3.79 -21.03
C TYR A 521 -5.01 3.35 -22.03
N LEU A 522 -4.96 4.06 -23.16
CA LEU A 522 -3.96 3.86 -24.19
C LEU A 522 -2.76 4.79 -23.99
N ILE A 523 -1.56 4.25 -24.22
CA ILE A 523 -0.35 5.00 -24.51
C ILE A 523 0.09 4.56 -25.90
N ILE A 524 0.31 5.52 -26.79
CA ILE A 524 0.76 5.31 -28.15
C ILE A 524 2.05 6.11 -28.32
N GLN A 525 3.13 5.47 -28.78
CA GLN A 525 4.43 6.11 -28.90
C GLN A 525 5.31 5.54 -30.02
N ALA A 526 6.27 6.33 -30.47
CA ALA A 526 7.23 6.01 -31.51
C ALA A 526 8.62 6.51 -31.07
N GLY A 527 9.43 5.65 -30.44
CA GLY A 527 10.57 6.11 -29.65
C GLY A 527 10.09 6.88 -28.41
N ASP A 528 10.69 8.05 -28.14
CA ASP A 528 10.21 8.97 -27.10
C ASP A 528 9.03 9.86 -27.54
N ASN A 529 8.74 9.94 -28.86
CA ASN A 529 7.59 10.68 -29.40
C ASN A 529 6.27 10.05 -28.93
N ARG A 530 5.33 10.85 -28.42
CA ARG A 530 4.08 10.34 -27.81
C ARG A 530 2.85 10.89 -28.51
N CYS A 531 1.85 10.04 -28.68
CA CYS A 531 0.55 10.48 -29.18
C CYS A 531 -0.32 11.09 -28.07
N THR A 532 -1.11 12.08 -28.46
CA THR A 532 -2.12 12.80 -27.66
C THR A 532 -3.45 12.80 -28.42
N ASN A 533 -4.54 13.32 -27.82
CA ASN A 533 -5.86 13.43 -28.47
C ASN A 533 -6.34 12.11 -29.12
N ILE A 534 -6.15 10.98 -28.41
CA ILE A 534 -6.47 9.66 -28.91
C ILE A 534 -8.00 9.52 -29.07
N THR A 535 -8.43 9.14 -30.27
CA THR A 535 -9.81 8.83 -30.61
C THR A 535 -9.89 7.43 -31.22
N MET A 536 -10.97 6.70 -30.98
CA MET A 536 -11.16 5.33 -31.44
C MET A 536 -12.47 5.19 -32.18
N ASN A 537 -12.46 4.54 -33.34
CA ASN A 537 -13.63 4.20 -34.12
C ASN A 537 -13.52 2.76 -34.63
N GLY A 538 -14.11 1.82 -33.89
CA GLY A 538 -14.00 0.38 -34.18
C GLY A 538 -12.55 -0.10 -34.05
N ALA A 539 -11.97 -0.56 -35.17
CA ALA A 539 -10.58 -1.00 -35.26
C ALA A 539 -9.57 0.13 -35.57
N PHE A 540 -10.05 1.34 -35.88
CA PHE A 540 -9.20 2.49 -36.20
C PHE A 540 -8.94 3.35 -34.95
N ILE A 541 -7.70 3.74 -34.76
CA ILE A 541 -7.27 4.69 -33.72
C ILE A 541 -6.63 5.89 -34.43
N ASN A 542 -7.09 7.11 -34.13
CA ASN A 542 -6.46 8.34 -34.62
C ASN A 542 -5.93 9.14 -33.44
N CYS A 543 -4.72 9.68 -33.54
CA CYS A 543 -4.12 10.48 -32.48
C CYS A 543 -3.11 11.50 -33.04
N SER A 544 -2.81 12.56 -32.27
CA SER A 544 -1.86 13.61 -32.64
C SER A 544 -0.48 13.34 -32.02
N MET A 545 0.52 13.08 -32.86
CA MET A 545 1.92 12.85 -32.45
C MET A 545 2.59 14.14 -31.96
N ASP A 546 3.13 14.10 -30.74
CA ASP A 546 4.05 15.11 -30.17
C ASP A 546 5.48 14.73 -30.61
N LEU A 547 6.05 15.51 -31.53
CA LEU A 547 7.33 15.22 -32.17
C LEU A 547 8.49 15.80 -31.33
N THR A 548 9.14 14.95 -30.57
CA THR A 548 10.24 15.30 -29.64
C THR A 548 11.60 14.73 -30.05
N GLU A 549 11.64 13.71 -30.90
CA GLU A 549 12.87 13.01 -31.31
C GLU A 549 12.79 12.60 -32.78
N SER A 550 13.76 13.03 -33.59
CA SER A 550 13.87 12.65 -35.00
C SER A 550 14.46 11.25 -35.17
N GLY A 551 13.93 10.45 -36.10
CA GLY A 551 14.40 9.09 -36.35
C GLY A 551 13.38 8.17 -37.03
N GLU A 552 13.73 6.88 -37.12
CA GLU A 552 12.83 5.83 -37.61
C GLU A 552 12.36 4.93 -36.46
N PHE A 553 11.06 4.87 -36.23
CA PHE A 553 10.50 4.17 -35.07
C PHE A 553 9.31 3.28 -35.46
N ASN A 554 9.20 2.10 -34.85
CA ASN A 554 7.96 1.35 -34.85
C ASN A 554 6.96 2.04 -33.90
N ILE A 555 5.67 1.94 -34.21
CA ILE A 555 4.59 2.37 -33.31
C ILE A 555 4.34 1.28 -32.27
N ASP A 556 4.42 1.64 -30.98
CA ASP A 556 3.91 0.85 -29.86
C ASP A 556 2.53 1.38 -29.46
N VAL A 557 1.52 0.50 -29.45
CA VAL A 557 0.20 0.76 -28.85
C VAL A 557 0.10 -0.08 -27.57
N SER A 558 0.23 0.57 -26.42
CA SER A 558 0.14 -0.03 -25.09
C SER A 558 -1.23 0.25 -24.46
N LEU A 559 -2.02 -0.78 -24.16
CA LEU A 559 -3.17 -0.71 -23.26
C LEU A 559 -2.73 -1.00 -21.82
N ARG A 560 -3.09 -0.11 -20.89
CA ARG A 560 -2.67 -0.17 -19.48
C ARG A 560 -3.86 0.09 -18.56
N SER A 561 -3.78 -0.37 -17.31
CA SER A 561 -4.64 0.08 -16.23
C SER A 561 -3.80 0.38 -15.00
N ASP A 562 -4.12 1.46 -14.30
CA ASP A 562 -3.45 1.81 -13.03
C ASP A 562 -4.20 1.35 -11.78
N ARG A 563 -5.23 0.51 -11.94
CA ARG A 563 -6.13 0.14 -10.84
C ARG A 563 -5.50 -0.83 -9.82
N TYR A 564 -4.73 -1.82 -10.26
CA TYR A 564 -4.08 -2.82 -9.39
C TYR A 564 -2.58 -2.98 -9.70
N ALA A 565 -1.76 -3.39 -8.73
CA ALA A 565 -0.32 -3.56 -8.95
C ALA A 565 0.06 -4.82 -9.75
N ASP A 566 -0.84 -5.79 -9.81
CA ASP A 566 -0.76 -7.03 -10.61
C ASP A 566 -1.40 -6.91 -12.00
N THR A 567 -1.69 -5.71 -12.50
CA THR A 567 -2.09 -5.54 -13.90
C THR A 567 -0.91 -5.72 -14.85
N SER A 568 -1.10 -6.47 -15.93
CA SER A 568 -0.13 -6.62 -17.02
C SER A 568 -0.44 -5.65 -18.16
N ILE A 569 0.59 -4.98 -18.69
CA ILE A 569 0.46 -4.17 -19.91
C ILE A 569 0.22 -5.12 -21.09
N ILE A 570 -0.76 -4.81 -21.92
CA ILE A 570 -0.97 -5.45 -23.22
C ILE A 570 -0.51 -4.47 -24.29
N SER A 571 0.23 -4.92 -25.29
CA SER A 571 0.66 -4.04 -26.38
C SER A 571 0.62 -4.71 -27.75
N ALA A 572 0.67 -3.88 -28.79
CA ALA A 572 0.97 -4.29 -30.15
C ALA A 572 2.05 -3.39 -30.73
N VAL A 573 2.88 -3.94 -31.62
CA VAL A 573 3.99 -3.21 -32.26
C VAL A 573 3.84 -3.31 -33.77
N SER A 574 3.95 -2.19 -34.48
CA SER A 574 3.85 -2.18 -35.95
C SER A 574 5.00 -2.93 -36.60
N SER A 575 4.75 -3.59 -37.74
CA SER A 575 5.81 -4.05 -38.65
C SER A 575 6.55 -2.87 -39.28
N ASP A 576 5.77 -1.87 -39.67
CA ASP A 576 6.21 -0.73 -40.43
C ASP A 576 6.72 0.37 -39.50
N LYS A 577 7.60 1.23 -40.02
CA LYS A 577 8.16 2.35 -39.27
C LYS A 577 7.57 3.67 -39.71
N VAL A 578 7.47 4.61 -38.77
CA VAL A 578 7.30 6.02 -39.06
C VAL A 578 8.66 6.71 -39.08
N HIS A 579 8.84 7.62 -40.03
CA HIS A 579 9.97 8.54 -40.12
C HIS A 579 9.54 9.87 -39.49
N ILE A 580 10.23 10.30 -38.45
CA ILE A 580 9.92 11.53 -37.72
C ILE A 580 11.04 12.55 -37.95
N PHE A 581 10.65 13.74 -38.40
CA PHE A 581 11.44 14.95 -38.45
C PHE A 581 10.88 15.93 -37.40
N ALA A 582 11.28 15.73 -36.15
CA ALA A 582 11.03 16.70 -35.10
C ALA A 582 11.85 17.97 -35.39
N SER A 583 11.30 19.14 -35.05
CA SER A 583 12.09 20.36 -35.12
C SER A 583 13.14 20.35 -34.02
N ASP A 584 14.39 20.64 -34.38
CA ASP A 584 15.45 20.95 -33.42
C ASP A 584 15.11 22.27 -32.71
N SER A 585 14.21 22.18 -31.73
CA SER A 585 13.88 23.31 -30.87
C SER A 585 15.07 23.54 -29.92
N ASP A 586 16.01 24.35 -30.39
CA ASP A 586 17.34 24.59 -29.80
C ASP A 586 17.30 25.38 -28.47
N TYR A 587 16.17 25.27 -27.76
CA TYR A 587 15.99 25.71 -26.39
C TYR A 587 17.00 25.07 -25.45
N THR A 588 17.55 23.90 -25.76
CA THR A 588 18.65 23.30 -25.00
C THR A 588 19.85 24.25 -24.94
N LEU A 589 20.24 24.82 -26.07
CA LEU A 589 21.35 25.77 -26.16
C LEU A 589 21.00 27.10 -25.49
N ILE A 590 19.76 27.58 -25.63
CA ILE A 590 19.25 28.78 -24.93
C ILE A 590 19.23 28.57 -23.39
N ILE A 591 18.75 27.43 -22.91
CA ILE A 591 18.67 27.08 -21.47
C ILE A 591 20.09 26.93 -20.89
N ILE A 592 21.00 26.27 -21.61
CA ILE A 592 22.42 26.19 -21.23
C ILE A 592 23.02 27.60 -21.16
N LEU A 593 22.79 28.45 -22.17
CA LEU A 593 23.29 29.83 -22.20
C LEU A 593 22.75 30.66 -21.02
N VAL A 594 21.46 30.55 -20.71
CA VAL A 594 20.81 31.23 -19.57
C VAL A 594 21.37 30.73 -18.22
N LEU A 595 21.56 29.43 -18.06
CA LEU A 595 22.21 28.85 -16.86
C LEU A 595 23.66 29.34 -16.73
N PHE A 596 24.41 29.43 -17.83
CA PHE A 596 25.79 29.90 -17.85
C PHE A 596 25.89 31.40 -17.49
N LEU A 597 25.04 32.24 -18.10
CA LEU A 597 24.89 33.66 -17.74
C LEU A 597 24.53 33.84 -16.27
N TRP A 598 23.61 33.01 -15.74
CA TRP A 598 23.23 33.07 -14.33
C TRP A 598 24.37 32.66 -13.39
N LEU A 599 25.15 31.63 -13.72
CA LEU A 599 26.35 31.24 -12.96
C LEU A 599 27.40 32.36 -12.98
N ILE A 600 27.62 33.01 -14.12
CA ILE A 600 28.53 34.16 -14.27
C ILE A 600 28.06 35.34 -13.40
N ILE A 601 26.77 35.70 -13.45
CA ILE A 601 26.21 36.80 -12.64
C ILE A 601 26.34 36.51 -11.15
N ASN A 602 26.04 35.27 -10.71
CA ASN A 602 26.22 34.89 -9.30
C ASN A 602 27.69 34.90 -8.89
N SER A 603 28.61 34.44 -9.76
CA SER A 603 30.06 34.50 -9.51
C SER A 603 30.55 35.94 -9.35
N PHE A 604 30.17 36.85 -10.26
CA PHE A 604 30.49 38.27 -10.13
C PHE A 604 29.88 38.92 -8.88
N ALA A 605 28.63 38.60 -8.55
CA ALA A 605 27.98 39.08 -7.33
C ALA A 605 28.70 38.57 -6.06
N PHE A 606 29.16 37.32 -6.06
CA PHE A 606 29.90 36.72 -4.95
C PHE A 606 31.29 37.35 -4.82
N ILE A 607 32.02 37.55 -5.92
CA ILE A 607 33.32 38.24 -5.96
C ILE A 607 33.18 39.69 -5.48
N PHE A 608 32.15 40.41 -5.92
CA PHE A 608 31.90 41.79 -5.52
C PHE A 608 31.50 41.90 -4.04
N TYR A 609 30.67 40.98 -3.54
CA TYR A 609 30.31 40.86 -2.13
C TYR A 609 31.54 40.58 -1.27
N TYR A 610 32.36 39.59 -1.64
CA TYR A 610 33.61 39.26 -0.94
C TYR A 610 34.60 40.43 -0.96
N GLY A 611 34.76 41.11 -2.10
CA GLY A 611 35.60 42.29 -2.23
C GLY A 611 35.14 43.48 -1.37
N LYS A 612 33.83 43.63 -1.18
CA LYS A 612 33.24 44.65 -0.30
C LYS A 612 33.43 44.29 1.19
N CYS A 613 33.16 43.04 1.58
CA CYS A 613 33.41 42.54 2.94
C CYS A 613 34.90 42.60 3.33
N ASN A 614 35.81 42.34 2.39
CA ASN A 614 37.26 42.46 2.64
C ASN A 614 37.66 43.93 2.88
N LYS A 615 37.10 44.89 2.12
CA LYS A 615 37.29 46.33 2.37
C LYS A 615 36.73 46.79 3.72
N GLU A 616 35.61 46.24 4.19
CA GLU A 616 35.07 46.54 5.52
C GLU A 616 35.94 45.94 6.65
N HIS A 617 36.40 44.70 6.52
CA HIS A 617 37.31 44.08 7.51
C HIS A 617 38.69 44.77 7.58
N LEU A 618 39.25 45.23 6.46
CA LEU A 618 40.52 45.97 6.46
C LEU A 618 40.41 47.36 7.10
N ASN A 619 39.24 48.00 7.03
CA ASN A 619 39.00 49.32 7.64
C ASN A 619 38.60 49.23 9.12
N ARG A 620 37.93 48.16 9.55
CA ARG A 620 37.52 47.98 10.95
C ARG A 620 38.70 47.61 11.87
N SER A 621 39.72 46.92 11.33
CA SER A 621 40.93 46.52 12.06
C SER A 621 41.92 47.66 12.35
N LYS A 622 41.84 48.80 11.65
CA LYS A 622 42.72 49.98 11.89
C LYS A 622 42.28 50.91 13.03
N LYS A 623 41.11 50.70 13.66
CA LYS A 623 40.56 51.63 14.68
C LYS A 623 40.65 51.18 16.15
N VAL A 624 41.14 49.98 16.45
CA VAL A 624 41.18 49.44 17.84
C VAL A 624 42.56 48.89 18.21
N SER A 625 43.55 49.78 18.35
CA SER A 625 44.85 49.46 18.98
C SER A 625 45.54 50.70 19.57
N ARG A 626 44.90 51.36 20.56
CA ARG A 626 45.61 52.26 21.50
C ARG A 626 46.00 51.46 22.76
N PRO A 627 47.30 51.35 23.12
CA PRO A 627 47.73 50.51 24.23
C PRO A 627 47.55 51.21 25.59
N ARG A 628 47.02 50.47 26.58
CA ARG A 628 46.97 50.91 27.98
C ARG A 628 48.22 50.39 28.71
N LYS A 629 49.01 51.31 29.29
CA LYS A 629 50.29 51.01 29.96
C LYS A 629 50.12 50.08 31.17
N VAL A 630 50.97 49.05 31.28
CA VAL A 630 51.30 48.38 32.54
C VAL A 630 52.83 48.19 32.60
N ARG A 631 53.45 48.59 33.73
CA ARG A 631 54.86 48.31 34.10
C ARG A 631 54.94 46.84 34.60
N ARG A 632 56.06 46.11 34.60
CA ARG A 632 57.44 46.52 34.94
C ARG A 632 58.45 45.39 34.61
N PHE A 633 59.61 45.78 34.08
CA PHE A 633 60.97 45.22 34.26
C PHE A 633 61.36 43.78 33.85
N VAL A 634 62.27 43.74 32.84
CA VAL A 634 63.63 43.15 32.82
C VAL A 634 63.83 41.68 33.24
N GLY A 635 64.34 40.88 32.31
CA GLY A 635 64.90 39.55 32.52
C GLY A 635 65.45 38.94 31.23
N THR A 636 66.62 39.41 30.77
CA THR A 636 67.28 38.92 29.55
C THR A 636 68.04 37.62 29.80
N HIS A 637 67.66 36.51 29.15
CA HIS A 637 68.57 35.74 28.27
C HIS A 637 67.85 34.59 27.53
N SER A 638 68.49 34.17 26.45
CA SER A 638 68.25 32.97 25.64
C SER A 638 67.69 31.73 26.37
N ASP A 639 66.62 31.14 25.82
CA ASP A 639 66.78 29.84 25.15
C ASP A 639 65.65 29.44 24.19
N LYS A 640 66.02 28.88 23.03
CA LYS A 640 65.08 28.34 22.04
C LYS A 640 64.64 26.93 22.47
N LYS A 641 63.45 26.79 23.10
CA LYS A 641 62.92 25.47 23.42
C LYS A 641 61.38 25.37 23.36
N PHE A 642 60.83 25.43 22.15
CA PHE A 642 59.42 25.07 21.91
C PHE A 642 59.16 24.40 20.53
N ILE A 643 60.06 23.49 20.11
CA ILE A 643 59.75 22.48 19.07
C ILE A 643 60.42 21.14 19.46
N LYS A 644 59.66 20.27 20.15
CA LYS A 644 59.74 18.79 20.19
C LYS A 644 58.87 18.26 21.33
N PHE A 645 58.54 16.97 21.27
CA PHE A 645 57.46 16.27 21.99
C PHE A 645 56.06 16.56 21.39
N PHE A 646 55.40 15.65 20.66
CA PHE A 646 55.68 14.21 20.45
C PHE A 646 55.90 13.81 18.99
N ASP A 647 56.94 13.01 18.81
CA ASP A 647 57.33 12.35 17.57
C ASP A 647 56.70 10.95 17.48
N SER A 648 56.61 10.42 16.27
CA SER A 648 56.13 9.05 15.99
C SER A 648 57.22 7.97 16.19
N LYS A 649 56.84 6.73 16.51
CA LYS A 649 57.57 5.42 16.35
C LYS A 649 56.78 4.29 17.07
N LYS A 650 56.79 2.99 16.70
CA LYS A 650 57.53 2.17 15.71
C LYS A 650 56.70 0.94 15.23
N ILE A 651 56.73 0.67 13.91
CA ILE A 651 57.15 -0.58 13.20
C ILE A 651 56.50 -1.96 13.46
N SER A 652 55.92 -2.56 12.41
CA SER A 652 56.34 -3.83 11.73
C SER A 652 55.43 -4.10 10.50
N SER A 653 55.90 -3.94 9.24
CA SER A 653 56.40 -4.99 8.30
C SER A 653 55.35 -6.07 7.92
N ILE A 654 55.04 -6.31 6.64
CA ILE A 654 55.86 -7.15 5.71
C ILE A 654 55.50 -6.98 4.21
N THR A 655 56.54 -7.05 3.35
CA THR A 655 56.65 -7.26 1.87
C THR A 655 55.80 -6.54 0.81
N ARG A 656 56.52 -5.98 -0.17
CA ARG A 656 56.09 -5.76 -1.57
C ARG A 656 56.13 -7.08 -2.38
N VAL A 657 55.26 -7.18 -3.39
CA VAL A 657 55.58 -7.86 -4.67
C VAL A 657 55.33 -6.87 -5.82
N SER A 658 56.17 -6.92 -6.84
CA SER A 658 56.20 -6.00 -7.99
C SER A 658 55.62 -6.67 -9.24
N ALA A 659 54.76 -5.97 -9.97
CA ALA A 659 54.49 -6.24 -11.39
C ALA A 659 54.22 -4.92 -12.14
N ARG A 660 54.64 -4.85 -13.41
CA ARG A 660 54.73 -3.61 -14.21
C ARG A 660 53.37 -3.08 -14.67
N ILE A 661 53.30 -1.74 -14.72
CA ILE A 661 52.33 -0.99 -15.52
C ILE A 661 52.81 -0.95 -16.98
N VAL A 662 51.90 -1.17 -17.92
CA VAL A 662 51.94 -0.59 -19.27
C VAL A 662 50.57 0.05 -19.53
N SER A 663 50.57 1.30 -20.00
CA SER A 663 49.39 2.13 -20.23
C SER A 663 48.52 1.61 -21.39
N PRO A 664 47.26 2.09 -21.52
CA PRO A 664 47.06 3.34 -22.26
C PRO A 664 46.08 4.35 -21.63
N THR A 665 46.50 5.62 -21.72
CA THR A 665 45.75 6.82 -22.17
C THR A 665 44.39 7.20 -21.57
N MET A 666 44.34 8.44 -21.06
CA MET A 666 43.13 9.16 -20.60
C MET A 666 42.15 9.53 -21.73
N GLY A 667 40.88 9.76 -21.35
CA GLY A 667 39.94 10.57 -22.13
C GLY A 667 38.59 10.82 -21.42
N ALA A 668 38.52 11.90 -20.60
CA ALA A 668 37.31 12.58 -20.05
C ALA A 668 36.20 11.74 -19.34
N LEU A 669 35.83 11.97 -18.08
CA LEU A 669 35.08 13.13 -17.49
C LEU A 669 33.64 13.27 -18.04
N ASP A 670 32.58 13.44 -17.24
CA ASP A 670 32.41 13.35 -15.77
C ASP A 670 30.91 13.12 -15.40
N LYS A 671 30.59 13.08 -14.10
CA LYS A 671 29.23 13.00 -13.49
C LYS A 671 28.36 14.23 -13.88
N SER A 672 27.02 14.26 -13.80
CA SER A 672 26.23 14.05 -12.57
C SER A 672 24.71 14.20 -12.77
N ALA A 673 23.95 13.61 -11.83
CA ALA A 673 22.54 13.84 -11.50
C ALA A 673 22.29 15.28 -10.91
N ILE A 674 21.09 15.87 -10.65
CA ILE A 674 19.65 15.47 -10.74
C ILE A 674 18.71 16.72 -10.51
N THR A 675 17.53 16.84 -11.19
CA THR A 675 16.27 17.59 -10.80
C THR A 675 16.27 19.15 -10.57
N ASN A 676 15.18 19.97 -10.58
CA ASN A 676 13.75 19.93 -11.02
C ASN A 676 13.06 21.36 -10.99
N LYS A 677 11.94 21.52 -11.74
CA LYS A 677 10.74 22.44 -11.68
C LYS A 677 10.59 23.57 -10.63
N PRO A 678 9.87 24.69 -10.93
CA PRO A 678 8.38 24.81 -10.85
C PRO A 678 7.72 25.80 -11.87
N SER A 679 6.44 26.25 -11.79
CA SER A 679 5.13 25.54 -11.94
C SER A 679 3.90 26.49 -11.84
N SER A 680 2.85 26.40 -12.70
CA SER A 680 1.52 27.03 -12.46
C SER A 680 0.30 26.28 -13.07
N GLU A 681 -0.63 25.91 -12.19
CA GLU A 681 -2.09 25.66 -12.30
C GLU A 681 -2.76 24.87 -13.45
N GLN A 682 -3.59 23.90 -12.99
CA GLN A 682 -4.78 23.28 -13.63
C GLN A 682 -4.69 22.90 -15.12
N GLY A 683 -4.16 21.71 -15.41
CA GLY A 683 -4.29 21.10 -16.74
C GLY A 683 -3.35 19.94 -17.09
N SER A 684 -2.70 19.28 -16.12
CA SER A 684 -1.84 18.13 -16.45
C SER A 684 -1.64 17.15 -15.27
N LEU A 685 -2.07 15.91 -15.45
CA LEU A 685 -1.70 14.75 -14.63
C LEU A 685 -1.04 13.62 -15.45
N TRP A 686 -0.68 13.93 -16.70
CA TRP A 686 0.15 13.09 -17.58
C TRP A 686 1.56 13.71 -17.68
N ARG A 687 2.59 12.84 -17.82
CA ARG A 687 4.04 13.15 -17.67
C ARG A 687 4.38 13.48 -16.19
N THR A 688 4.93 12.58 -15.36
CA THR A 688 6.23 11.89 -15.54
C THR A 688 6.44 10.74 -14.55
N MET A 689 6.84 9.56 -15.04
CA MET A 689 7.70 8.61 -14.31
C MET A 689 8.87 8.23 -15.24
N PRO A 690 10.13 8.17 -14.76
CA PRO A 690 11.24 7.70 -15.59
C PRO A 690 11.20 6.17 -15.73
N SER A 691 11.28 5.68 -16.96
CA SER A 691 11.54 4.27 -17.26
C SER A 691 13.05 3.99 -17.28
N GLU A 692 13.49 2.92 -16.62
CA GLU A 692 14.87 2.44 -16.78
C GLU A 692 15.14 1.98 -18.23
N PRO A 693 16.31 2.31 -18.82
CA PRO A 693 16.65 1.87 -20.16
C PRO A 693 17.03 0.37 -20.17
N ARG A 694 16.26 -0.43 -20.90
CA ARG A 694 16.60 -1.85 -21.15
C ARG A 694 17.78 -1.95 -22.12
N LYS A 695 18.85 -2.63 -21.71
CA LYS A 695 19.92 -3.05 -22.64
C LYS A 695 19.40 -4.14 -23.58
N MET A 696 19.44 -3.89 -24.88
CA MET A 696 19.22 -4.94 -25.89
C MET A 696 20.47 -5.82 -26.03
N HIS A 697 20.28 -7.15 -26.12
CA HIS A 697 21.30 -8.08 -26.59
C HIS A 697 21.02 -8.46 -28.05
N PRO A 698 22.02 -8.42 -28.96
CA PRO A 698 21.82 -8.81 -30.35
C PRO A 698 21.70 -10.34 -30.47
N ARG A 699 20.67 -10.81 -31.19
CA ARG A 699 20.55 -12.23 -31.59
C ARG A 699 21.61 -12.57 -32.64
N ARG A 700 22.38 -13.64 -32.40
CA ARG A 700 23.13 -14.33 -33.47
C ARG A 700 22.14 -14.95 -34.47
N LYS A 701 22.38 -14.74 -35.77
CA LYS A 701 21.84 -15.62 -36.81
C LYS A 701 22.50 -17.00 -36.69
N LEU A 702 21.71 -18.05 -36.84
CA LEU A 702 22.18 -19.36 -37.29
C LEU A 702 21.54 -19.61 -38.67
N LEU A 703 22.25 -20.39 -39.48
CA LEU A 703 22.00 -20.65 -40.91
C LEU A 703 20.64 -21.33 -41.15
#